data_AF-A0A2P7TXS5-F1
#
_entry.id   AF-A0A2P7TXS5-F1
#
_cell.length_a   1.000
_cell.length_b   1.000
_cell.length_c   1.000
_cell.angle_alpha   90.00
_cell.angle_beta   90.00
_cell.angle_gamma   90.00
#
_symmetry.space_group_name_H-M   'P 1'
#
loop_
_entity.id
_entity.type
_entity.pdbx_description
1 polymer ?
#
loop_
_entity_poly.entity_id
_entity_poly.type
_entity_poly.pdbx_seq_one_letter_code
_entity_poly.pdbx_strand_id
1 'polypeptide(L)'
;MNYKKVIKEMSKNITLKINNAKETVETVKFQTASGEVLRIPAQAKVNYQFIDETTQFGPENIMTKRVGDNLEVAFEGSDISNPDLIIEGYYSSETDASKSSLLMGQHENGGMYPYVPESAEPADAVTMLAEEVEAGQALGGEIINSLWAPNPLWLLALLPLGAAAAALAKNHDDDKDNKAAITVDAPSDSSNAKPTITGTVDDVESGQTVTLTVTDAGGATQVVTTTVKADGTYRAEVPNALPDGNYTVAAEVADKTGNKANAADTGSIDTTAAITVVAPDLTNDNTPLISGTATDVEEGRVVTLTVTDAGGATQVVTTTVKADGTYRAEVPNALPDGNYTVAAKVTDKAGNEAEARDDNGGKGNVIDTTAPAITVDVPDNSSDNTPAVTGKTDAPEGSVVTLTVTDAGGATQVVTTTVKGDGTYWAEVPNALPEGPVTATAEVEDPAGNKGKATDKGNIDTTAPVVAAEDNTVEEASAAAVTGVIKVTDQSIAGITVGGKDVTGATESIPVVIATKLGTLAVTGYDSVKGEVSYRYTENGKAKDHSAGDDSVKDSFLVVVRDAAGNTAMDSLDIQITDTAPVALGDVNNIAESSGSVSGNVLDNDRLGADTLVSVAADYTVGRYGLLKLGANGEYTYTLNPDNPVIKALNTGDTLQDTFTYAVTDADGDKSTATLTITINGEDADKSIIGTNGSNTITGGTGNDALIGDAGDYQLIIKPGHDYNVAVILDTSSSMANYKTSSGESYMEIARKSLLKLAQDFAGHDGNLNVTLFAFNTTSKQVINISDLTESNVDQLVVKIKSLVAGGTTNYDDVFRDASSWFNQVSGNNYKNVTYFLTDGQPTTYGDTGMVKYRGYITQEGINKALESFAELSKVSDVHAVGFSQGVQANMLDFFDNTVPDGHSLRNNSFYYNTYPFAVTYRGLAGEAQVVSTPGEFDAALESGTVERVLNAVSSDTLHGGEGNDIIFGDSINTDHLSWTNGIASIQHTEGSHDGMGARALTEYIKWTENSGSDATEQQIGDYVRENWVKLLDNRIDGGNDTLVGGSGDDILFGGAGNDTLTGGEGADKFVFLANSNSGHDVITDFEAGVDKVVFADLISPRQLENAVWDDANHVLSFTGVAKDGQTYQNSITFQGLSAGETLESVLQNHVETLG
;
A
#
# COMPACT_ATOMS: atom_id res chain seq x y z
N MET A 1 -23.21 -2.29 38.75
CA MET A 1 -24.09 -1.10 38.87
C MET A 1 -23.36 -0.09 39.74
N ASN A 2 -22.38 0.66 39.21
CA ASN A 2 -22.50 1.89 38.40
C ASN A 2 -23.43 2.94 39.01
N TYR A 3 -22.86 3.81 39.84
CA TYR A 3 -23.27 5.20 40.00
C TYR A 3 -22.03 6.09 39.78
N LYS A 4 -21.55 6.17 38.54
CA LYS A 4 -20.78 7.33 38.08
C LYS A 4 -21.79 8.47 37.92
N LYS A 5 -21.86 9.34 38.92
CA LYS A 5 -22.63 10.58 38.83
C LYS A 5 -21.87 11.48 37.85
N VAL A 6 -22.49 11.72 36.70
CA VAL A 6 -22.06 12.68 35.68
C VAL A 6 -21.94 14.04 36.35
N ILE A 7 -20.72 14.45 36.70
CA ILE A 7 -20.38 15.86 36.89
C ILE A 7 -20.15 16.38 35.48
N LYS A 8 -21.09 17.19 35.03
CA LYS A 8 -21.00 17.90 33.76
C LYS A 8 -19.77 18.80 33.84
N GLU A 9 -18.75 18.55 33.02
CA GLU A 9 -17.57 19.41 32.87
C GLU A 9 -18.05 20.84 32.57
N MET A 10 -18.04 21.69 33.59
CA MET A 10 -18.26 23.12 33.43
C MET A 10 -16.90 23.77 33.60
N SER A 11 -16.34 24.26 32.50
CA SER A 11 -15.18 25.13 32.51
C SER A 11 -15.47 26.37 33.38
N LYS A 12 -14.64 26.64 34.37
CA LYS A 12 -14.77 27.80 35.27
C LYS A 12 -13.64 28.80 35.02
N ASN A 13 -13.94 30.09 35.11
CA ASN A 13 -12.91 31.13 35.07
C ASN A 13 -12.34 31.33 36.48
N ILE A 14 -11.05 31.08 36.62
CA ILE A 14 -10.30 31.24 37.86
C ILE A 14 -9.37 32.45 37.72
N THR A 15 -9.43 33.34 38.69
CA THR A 15 -8.42 34.37 38.91
C THR A 15 -7.47 33.90 40.01
N LEU A 16 -6.19 33.76 39.68
CA LEU A 16 -5.09 33.60 40.63
C LEU A 16 -4.49 34.98 40.94
N LYS A 17 -4.52 35.38 42.20
CA LYS A 17 -3.78 36.53 42.71
C LYS A 17 -2.53 36.07 43.45
N ILE A 18 -1.37 36.56 43.06
CA ILE A 18 -0.12 36.36 43.77
C ILE A 18 0.07 37.59 44.65
N ASN A 19 0.01 37.39 45.96
CA ASN A 19 -0.01 38.46 46.94
C ASN A 19 1.25 38.41 47.79
N ASN A 20 1.93 39.54 47.96
CA ASN A 20 2.92 39.68 49.03
C ASN A 20 2.23 40.21 50.31
N ALA A 21 2.99 40.56 51.34
CA ALA A 21 2.44 41.03 52.62
C ALA A 21 1.66 42.37 52.56
N LYS A 22 1.69 43.12 51.45
CA LYS A 22 1.11 44.47 51.34
C LYS A 22 0.19 44.68 50.14
N GLU A 23 0.41 43.97 49.03
CA GLU A 23 -0.33 44.18 47.78
C GLU A 23 -0.34 42.92 46.89
N THR A 24 -1.26 42.91 45.92
CA THR A 24 -1.25 41.94 44.83
C THR A 24 -0.16 42.32 43.85
N VAL A 25 0.85 41.45 43.71
CA VAL A 25 1.98 41.68 42.80
C VAL A 25 1.67 41.17 41.39
N GLU A 26 0.82 40.16 41.26
CA GLU A 26 0.45 39.59 39.97
C GLU A 26 -0.97 39.05 40.02
N THR A 27 -1.69 39.17 38.91
CA THR A 27 -3.03 38.59 38.74
C THR A 27 -3.06 37.85 37.42
N VAL A 28 -3.35 36.56 37.48
CA VAL A 28 -3.41 35.66 36.33
C VAL A 28 -4.82 35.11 36.23
N LYS A 29 -5.41 35.13 35.03
CA LYS A 29 -6.75 34.59 34.78
C LYS A 29 -6.66 33.41 33.83
N PHE A 30 -7.34 32.33 34.14
CA PHE A 30 -7.36 31.12 33.31
C PHE A 30 -8.69 30.37 33.46
N GLN A 31 -8.97 29.50 32.50
CA GLN A 31 -10.20 28.72 32.45
C GLN A 31 -9.90 27.23 32.71
N THR A 32 -10.66 26.59 33.60
CA THR A 32 -10.49 25.16 33.92
C THR A 32 -11.04 24.27 32.80
N ALA A 33 -10.50 23.06 32.68
CA ALA A 33 -10.91 22.06 31.68
C ALA A 33 -10.84 22.55 30.21
N SER A 34 -10.01 23.57 29.91
CA SER A 34 -9.75 24.07 28.56
C SER A 34 -8.87 23.13 27.72
N GLY A 35 -8.18 22.19 28.38
CA GLY A 35 -7.16 21.32 27.78
C GLY A 35 -5.76 21.95 27.72
N GLU A 36 -5.61 23.24 28.07
CA GLU A 36 -4.34 23.96 28.11
C GLU A 36 -3.89 24.15 29.58
N VAL A 37 -2.70 23.66 29.91
CA VAL A 37 -2.16 23.70 31.28
C VAL A 37 -1.41 25.02 31.50
N LEU A 38 -1.88 25.86 32.42
CA LEU A 38 -1.16 27.08 32.80
C LEU A 38 0.10 26.72 33.60
N ARG A 39 1.25 27.31 33.23
CA ARG A 39 2.52 27.12 33.95
C ARG A 39 3.03 28.46 34.47
N ILE A 40 3.34 28.54 35.75
CA ILE A 40 3.93 29.73 36.37
C ILE A 40 5.12 29.36 37.25
N PRO A 41 6.18 30.19 37.31
CA PRO A 41 7.31 29.95 38.21
C PRO A 41 6.92 30.23 39.68
N ALA A 42 7.42 29.42 40.59
CA ALA A 42 7.23 29.64 42.01
C ALA A 42 8.01 30.87 42.52
N GLN A 43 7.30 31.76 43.20
CA GLN A 43 7.84 32.92 43.91
C GLN A 43 7.87 32.68 45.43
N ALA A 44 8.92 33.17 46.10
CA ALA A 44 9.08 33.08 47.55
C ALA A 44 8.32 34.19 48.28
N LYS A 45 7.86 33.93 49.53
CA LYS A 45 7.24 34.94 50.42
C LYS A 45 5.97 35.60 49.86
N VAL A 46 5.25 34.90 48.99
CA VAL A 46 3.95 35.31 48.45
C VAL A 46 2.90 34.26 48.73
N ASN A 47 1.62 34.62 48.77
CA ASN A 47 0.50 33.69 48.83
C ASN A 47 -0.22 33.64 47.48
N TYR A 48 -0.63 32.45 47.06
CA TYR A 48 -1.38 32.20 45.84
C TYR A 48 -2.87 32.11 46.21
N GLN A 49 -3.63 33.15 45.90
CA GLN A 49 -5.06 33.22 46.18
C GLN A 49 -5.88 32.86 44.93
N PHE A 50 -6.69 31.82 45.02
CA PHE A 50 -7.62 31.43 43.95
C PHE A 50 -9.00 32.04 44.17
N ILE A 51 -9.61 32.55 43.10
CA ILE A 51 -10.94 33.13 43.08
C ILE A 51 -11.69 32.58 41.87
N ASP A 52 -12.80 31.88 42.08
CA ASP A 52 -13.77 31.58 41.04
C ASP A 52 -14.52 32.87 40.70
N GLU A 53 -14.41 33.35 39.47
CA GLU A 53 -15.03 34.61 39.05
C GLU A 53 -16.56 34.57 39.13
N THR A 54 -17.15 33.38 39.12
CA THR A 54 -18.61 33.20 39.17
C THR A 54 -19.14 33.42 40.59
N THR A 55 -18.49 32.82 41.58
CA THR A 55 -18.92 32.87 42.98
C THR A 55 -18.27 34.01 43.75
N GLN A 56 -17.16 34.56 43.24
CA GLN A 56 -16.27 35.51 43.92
C GLN A 56 -15.60 34.93 45.19
N PHE A 57 -15.62 33.61 45.33
CA PHE A 57 -15.02 32.85 46.44
C PHE A 57 -13.96 31.87 45.91
N GLY A 58 -13.20 31.25 46.82
CA GLY A 58 -12.23 30.22 46.47
C GLY A 58 -12.93 28.96 45.94
N PRO A 59 -12.32 28.22 45.00
CA PRO A 59 -12.85 26.94 44.52
C PRO A 59 -13.07 25.95 45.69
N GLU A 60 -14.20 25.25 45.71
CA GLU A 60 -14.57 24.37 46.82
C GLU A 60 -13.79 23.04 46.79
N ASN A 61 -13.48 22.54 45.58
CA ASN A 61 -12.68 21.31 45.41
C ASN A 61 -11.47 21.56 44.53
N ILE A 62 -10.29 21.47 45.12
CA ILE A 62 -9.03 21.38 44.38
C ILE A 62 -8.34 20.06 44.70
N MET A 63 -7.73 19.47 43.68
CA MET A 63 -6.79 18.36 43.83
C MET A 63 -5.40 18.90 43.59
N THR A 64 -4.45 18.50 44.44
CA THR A 64 -3.05 18.88 44.28
C THR A 64 -2.18 17.64 44.25
N LYS A 65 -1.12 17.68 43.45
CA LYS A 65 -0.16 16.58 43.33
C LYS A 65 1.25 17.15 43.18
N ARG A 66 2.17 16.62 43.98
CA ARG A 66 3.59 16.92 43.80
C ARG A 66 4.19 16.05 42.69
N VAL A 67 4.83 16.68 41.72
CA VAL A 67 5.58 16.00 40.65
C VAL A 67 6.98 16.61 40.58
N GLY A 68 7.97 15.89 41.12
CA GLY A 68 9.33 16.42 41.30
C GLY A 68 9.35 17.62 42.25
N ASP A 69 9.89 18.75 41.77
CA ASP A 69 9.89 20.03 42.49
C ASP A 69 8.67 20.91 42.17
N ASN A 70 7.77 20.45 41.30
CA ASN A 70 6.58 21.19 40.89
C ASN A 70 5.35 20.80 41.73
N LEU A 71 4.41 21.74 41.81
CA LEU A 71 3.07 21.51 42.35
C LEU A 71 2.07 21.58 41.18
N GLU A 72 1.38 20.47 40.92
CA GLU A 72 0.28 20.39 39.95
C GLU A 72 -1.06 20.56 40.68
N VAL A 73 -1.97 21.34 40.09
CA VAL A 73 -3.29 21.67 40.65
C VAL A 73 -4.36 21.44 39.59
N ALA A 74 -5.39 20.66 39.96
CA ALA A 74 -6.61 20.49 39.18
C ALA A 74 -7.81 21.02 39.98
N PHE A 75 -8.66 21.81 39.33
CA PHE A 75 -9.84 22.41 39.93
C PHE A 75 -11.10 21.59 39.60
N GLU A 76 -12.23 21.94 40.21
CA GLU A 76 -13.53 21.28 40.01
C GLU A 76 -13.82 20.91 38.54
N GLY A 77 -13.94 19.60 38.28
CA GLY A 77 -14.25 19.07 36.95
C GLY A 77 -13.04 18.58 36.15
N SER A 78 -11.81 18.89 36.57
CA SER A 78 -10.57 18.43 35.93
C SER A 78 -9.96 17.23 36.66
N ASP A 79 -9.27 16.36 35.92
CA ASP A 79 -8.55 15.20 36.47
C ASP A 79 -7.11 15.60 36.84
N ILE A 80 -6.61 15.23 38.03
CA ILE A 80 -5.23 15.56 38.44
C ILE A 80 -4.14 14.90 37.58
N SER A 81 -4.50 13.93 36.74
CA SER A 81 -3.63 13.41 35.67
C SER A 81 -3.49 14.37 34.47
N ASN A 82 -4.37 15.37 34.35
CA ASN A 82 -4.31 16.47 33.39
C ASN A 82 -4.58 17.81 34.12
N PRO A 83 -3.58 18.36 34.83
CA PRO A 83 -3.77 19.51 35.72
C PRO A 83 -4.13 20.79 34.94
N ASP A 84 -4.90 21.68 35.56
CA ASP A 84 -5.18 23.00 34.95
C ASP A 84 -4.03 24.00 35.19
N LEU A 85 -3.28 23.82 36.28
CA LEU A 85 -2.18 24.70 36.68
C LEU A 85 -0.97 23.91 37.20
N ILE A 86 0.23 24.33 36.81
CA ILE A 86 1.51 23.85 37.36
C ILE A 86 2.30 25.06 37.89
N ILE A 87 2.67 25.00 39.17
CA ILE A 87 3.59 25.96 39.80
C ILE A 87 4.98 25.34 39.83
N GLU A 88 5.85 25.81 38.95
CA GLU A 88 7.16 25.23 38.69
C GLU A 88 8.17 25.60 39.78
N GLY A 89 8.85 24.59 40.33
CA GLY A 89 9.83 24.79 41.41
C GLY A 89 9.22 25.12 42.78
N TYR A 90 7.94 24.85 43.02
CA TYR A 90 7.28 25.12 44.31
C TYR A 90 7.96 24.46 45.51
N TYR A 91 8.46 23.23 45.34
CA TYR A 91 9.16 22.48 46.38
C TYR A 91 10.69 22.57 46.28
N SER A 92 11.21 23.34 45.32
CA SER A 92 12.65 23.53 45.15
C SER A 92 13.27 24.25 46.34
N SER A 93 14.47 23.82 46.74
CA SER A 93 15.27 24.53 47.74
C SER A 93 15.78 25.88 47.26
N GLU A 94 15.78 26.14 45.95
CA GLU A 94 16.24 27.41 45.36
C GLU A 94 15.20 28.53 45.50
N THR A 95 13.90 28.18 45.43
CA THR A 95 12.80 29.14 45.53
C THR A 95 12.30 29.29 46.97
N ASP A 96 12.43 28.26 47.82
CA ASP A 96 11.91 28.20 49.20
C ASP A 96 10.40 28.52 49.32
N ALA A 97 9.66 28.39 48.21
CA ALA A 97 8.25 28.75 48.11
C ALA A 97 7.39 27.85 49.01
N SER A 98 7.56 26.53 48.99
CA SER A 98 6.82 25.58 49.84
C SER A 98 6.87 25.85 51.35
N LYS A 99 7.88 26.60 51.85
CA LYS A 99 7.96 26.99 53.28
C LYS A 99 7.36 28.37 53.58
N SER A 100 7.26 29.24 52.58
CA SER A 100 6.96 30.67 52.75
C SER A 100 5.71 31.13 52.01
N SER A 101 5.09 30.24 51.22
CA SER A 101 3.93 30.49 50.39
C SER A 101 2.78 29.56 50.72
N LEU A 102 1.58 30.12 50.87
CA LEU A 102 0.35 29.38 51.08
C LEU A 102 -0.55 29.45 49.84
N LEU A 103 -1.21 28.34 49.54
CA LEU A 103 -2.36 28.31 48.63
C LEU A 103 -3.60 28.73 49.43
N MET A 104 -4.38 29.69 48.96
CA MET A 104 -5.48 30.26 49.72
C MET A 104 -6.75 30.43 48.89
N GLY A 105 -7.90 30.27 49.55
CA GLY A 105 -9.22 30.55 48.99
C GLY A 105 -10.05 31.40 49.96
N GLN A 106 -10.90 32.27 49.42
CA GLN A 106 -11.84 33.04 50.24
C GLN A 106 -13.14 32.26 50.41
N HIS A 107 -13.56 31.97 51.63
CA HIS A 107 -14.84 31.30 51.87
C HIS A 107 -16.02 32.30 51.85
N GLU A 108 -17.26 31.81 51.69
CA GLU A 108 -18.47 32.64 51.64
C GLU A 108 -18.66 33.56 52.87
N ASN A 109 -18.06 33.18 54.01
CA ASN A 109 -18.09 33.96 55.25
C ASN A 109 -17.09 35.15 55.26
N GLY A 110 -16.37 35.37 54.15
CA GLY A 110 -15.37 36.41 53.99
C GLY A 110 -13.98 36.07 54.53
N GLY A 111 -13.80 34.91 55.19
CA GLY A 111 -12.52 34.44 55.73
C GLY A 111 -11.60 33.85 54.65
N MET A 112 -10.29 34.02 54.83
CA MET A 112 -9.27 33.43 53.98
C MET A 112 -8.77 32.12 54.60
N TYR A 113 -8.92 31.02 53.87
CA TYR A 113 -8.55 29.67 54.34
C TYR A 113 -7.42 29.10 53.46
N PRO A 114 -6.40 28.46 54.06
CA PRO A 114 -5.38 27.78 53.29
C PRO A 114 -5.89 26.46 52.73
N TYR A 115 -5.50 26.12 51.50
CA TYR A 115 -5.57 24.76 50.99
C TYR A 115 -4.29 24.02 51.39
N VAL A 116 -4.43 22.80 51.91
CA VAL A 116 -3.28 22.00 52.40
C VAL A 116 -2.73 21.16 51.23
N PRO A 117 -1.52 21.43 50.72
CA PRO A 117 -0.96 20.65 49.64
C PRO A 117 -0.25 19.40 50.19
N GLU A 118 -0.99 18.33 50.52
CA GLU A 118 -0.35 17.05 50.84
C GLU A 118 -1.25 15.81 50.66
N SER A 119 -0.87 14.93 49.71
CA SER A 119 -1.09 13.48 49.79
C SER A 119 -0.06 12.77 48.91
N ALA A 120 0.65 11.79 49.46
CA ALA A 120 1.65 10.99 48.77
C ALA A 120 1.05 9.74 48.06
N GLU A 121 -0.28 9.62 48.00
CA GLU A 121 -1.01 8.50 47.39
C GLU A 121 -2.08 9.02 46.40
N PRO A 122 -2.17 8.49 45.16
CA PRO A 122 -3.03 9.04 44.10
C PRO A 122 -4.55 8.99 44.36
N ALA A 123 -5.01 8.28 45.40
CA ALA A 123 -6.42 7.95 45.58
C ALA A 123 -7.13 8.70 46.74
N ASP A 124 -6.41 9.44 47.59
CA ASP A 124 -6.97 10.06 48.81
C ASP A 124 -6.50 11.52 48.99
N ALA A 125 -6.98 12.45 48.17
CA ALA A 125 -6.84 13.89 48.42
C ALA A 125 -8.08 14.68 47.97
N VAL A 126 -9.08 14.71 48.85
CA VAL A 126 -10.14 15.71 48.84
C VAL A 126 -9.72 16.79 49.84
N THR A 127 -9.37 17.99 49.37
CA THR A 127 -9.25 19.16 50.25
C THR A 127 -10.47 20.05 50.08
N MET A 128 -11.48 19.82 50.91
CA MET A 128 -12.51 20.82 51.19
C MET A 128 -11.85 22.01 51.92
N LEU A 129 -12.36 23.23 51.68
CA LEU A 129 -12.14 24.38 52.58
C LEU A 129 -12.41 23.90 54.01
N ALA A 130 -11.37 23.82 54.85
CA ALA A 130 -11.50 23.17 56.15
C ALA A 130 -12.46 23.97 57.06
N GLU A 131 -13.69 23.48 57.21
CA GLU A 131 -14.70 24.04 58.14
C GLU A 131 -14.30 23.92 59.62
N GLU A 132 -13.21 23.21 59.95
CA GLU A 132 -12.76 22.94 61.33
C GLU A 132 -11.32 23.40 61.67
N VAL A 133 -10.80 24.48 61.06
CA VAL A 133 -9.55 25.10 61.56
C VAL A 133 -9.86 26.47 62.17
N GLU A 134 -9.83 26.56 63.50
CA GLU A 134 -9.90 27.83 64.22
C GLU A 134 -8.73 28.74 63.79
N ALA A 135 -9.03 30.01 63.52
CA ALA A 135 -8.04 31.02 63.20
C ALA A 135 -6.96 31.07 64.30
N GLY A 136 -5.76 30.58 63.98
CA GLY A 136 -4.60 30.64 64.89
C GLY A 136 -3.96 29.31 65.29
N GLN A 137 -4.33 28.15 64.73
CA GLN A 137 -3.54 26.92 64.93
C GLN A 137 -2.45 26.73 63.85
N ALA A 138 -1.21 26.98 64.24
CA ALA A 138 -0.02 26.59 63.50
C ALA A 138 0.38 25.14 63.85
N LEU A 139 0.62 24.30 62.85
CA LEU A 139 1.37 23.05 63.01
C LEU A 139 2.73 23.21 62.33
N GLY A 140 3.76 23.49 63.14
CA GLY A 140 5.17 23.33 62.77
C GLY A 140 6.05 24.59 62.77
N GLY A 141 6.35 25.14 63.97
CA GLY A 141 7.62 25.84 64.21
C GLY A 141 7.60 27.38 64.34
N GLU A 142 7.34 27.83 65.57
CA GLU A 142 7.59 29.14 66.21
C GLU A 142 6.90 30.43 65.69
N ILE A 143 6.09 30.97 66.62
CA ILE A 143 5.24 32.15 66.55
C ILE A 143 6.06 33.43 66.81
N ILE A 144 5.78 34.50 66.05
CA ILE A 144 5.87 35.87 66.56
C ILE A 144 4.52 36.57 66.33
N ASN A 145 3.95 37.04 67.44
CA ASN A 145 2.59 37.55 67.62
C ASN A 145 2.37 38.95 67.03
N SER A 146 1.15 39.15 66.50
CA SER A 146 0.26 40.33 66.61
C SER A 146 0.73 41.66 66.02
N LEU A 147 -0.08 42.54 65.44
CA LEU A 147 -1.47 42.61 64.99
C LEU A 147 -1.53 43.98 64.28
N TRP A 148 -1.86 44.02 62.99
CA TRP A 148 -1.97 45.26 62.22
C TRP A 148 -3.37 45.87 62.35
N ALA A 149 -3.43 47.07 62.92
CA ALA A 149 -4.30 48.18 62.49
C ALA A 149 -3.60 49.49 62.89
N PRO A 150 -3.50 50.48 61.97
CA PRO A 150 -4.44 51.60 62.09
C PRO A 150 -4.90 52.24 60.76
N ASN A 151 -6.05 52.90 60.88
CA ASN A 151 -6.74 53.81 59.95
C ASN A 151 -5.95 55.11 59.65
N PRO A 152 -6.33 55.85 58.58
CA PRO A 152 -5.54 56.92 57.98
C PRO A 152 -5.78 58.27 58.68
N LEU A 153 -4.84 59.22 58.55
CA LEU A 153 -5.09 60.65 58.78
C LEU A 153 -3.90 61.51 58.31
N TRP A 154 -4.20 62.53 57.48
CA TRP A 154 -3.62 63.90 57.36
C TRP A 154 -4.60 64.68 56.44
N LEU A 155 -4.92 65.97 56.57
CA LEU A 155 -4.66 67.06 57.52
C LEU A 155 -5.53 68.26 57.03
N LEU A 156 -6.11 69.09 57.92
CA LEU A 156 -6.47 70.47 57.53
C LEU A 156 -6.33 71.46 58.71
N ALA A 157 -5.58 72.52 58.42
CA ALA A 157 -5.63 73.89 58.95
C ALA A 157 -5.07 74.23 60.36
N LEU A 158 -3.90 74.90 60.30
CA LEU A 158 -3.56 76.22 60.86
C LEU A 158 -3.82 76.52 62.36
N LEU A 159 -2.70 76.74 63.07
CA LEU A 159 -2.57 77.55 64.29
C LEU A 159 -2.59 79.05 63.94
N PRO A 160 -2.95 79.95 64.88
CA PRO A 160 -1.89 80.57 65.68
C PRO A 160 -2.17 80.64 67.19
N LEU A 161 -1.06 80.85 67.90
CA LEU A 161 -0.86 80.86 69.34
C LEU A 161 -1.57 82.01 70.09
N GLY A 162 -2.16 81.66 71.24
CA GLY A 162 -1.67 82.08 72.57
C GLY A 162 -1.52 83.56 72.93
N ALA A 163 -2.34 83.96 73.91
CA ALA A 163 -1.94 84.58 75.19
C ALA A 163 -2.37 86.04 75.50
N ALA A 164 -3.25 86.12 76.50
CA ALA A 164 -3.13 86.89 77.74
C ALA A 164 -3.24 88.43 77.77
N ALA A 165 -4.35 88.85 78.39
CA ALA A 165 -4.43 89.66 79.62
C ALA A 165 -4.37 91.20 79.57
N ALA A 166 -5.49 91.76 80.03
CA ALA A 166 -5.64 92.74 81.11
C ALA A 166 -5.85 94.24 80.78
N ALA A 167 -6.82 94.76 81.55
CA ALA A 167 -6.99 96.12 82.07
C ALA A 167 -7.96 97.08 81.36
N LEU A 168 -9.09 97.26 82.06
CA LEU A 168 -9.93 98.45 82.15
C LEU A 168 -9.15 99.78 82.09
N ALA A 169 -9.72 100.82 81.47
CA ALA A 169 -10.21 102.00 82.22
C ALA A 169 -10.97 103.00 81.32
N LYS A 170 -11.87 103.69 82.00
CA LYS A 170 -12.90 104.64 81.59
C LYS A 170 -12.33 106.05 81.31
N ASN A 171 -13.11 106.78 80.51
CA ASN A 171 -13.54 108.18 80.69
C ASN A 171 -12.56 109.35 80.48
N HIS A 172 -12.96 110.19 79.52
CA HIS A 172 -13.46 111.57 79.68
C HIS A 172 -12.52 112.63 80.31
N ASP A 173 -12.30 113.64 79.46
CA ASP A 173 -12.21 115.09 79.69
C ASP A 173 -11.29 115.71 80.74
N ASP A 174 -10.70 116.81 80.24
CA ASP A 174 -10.37 118.05 80.93
C ASP A 174 -9.35 117.97 82.08
N ASP A 175 -8.09 118.33 81.79
CA ASP A 175 -7.62 119.65 82.22
C ASP A 175 -6.36 120.10 81.45
N LYS A 176 -6.31 121.40 81.19
CA LYS A 176 -5.34 122.13 80.39
C LYS A 176 -4.05 122.36 81.18
N ASP A 177 -2.92 121.99 80.59
CA ASP A 177 -1.67 122.72 80.79
C ASP A 177 -1.09 123.09 79.42
N ASN A 178 -1.19 124.39 79.12
CA ASN A 178 -0.93 125.00 77.84
C ASN A 178 0.56 124.94 77.49
N LYS A 179 0.92 124.04 76.57
CA LYS A 179 2.23 123.90 75.95
C LYS A 179 2.03 123.83 74.45
N ALA A 180 2.69 124.69 73.69
CA ALA A 180 2.66 124.69 72.23
C ALA A 180 2.78 123.24 71.70
N ALA A 181 1.85 122.85 70.82
CA ALA A 181 1.80 121.51 70.25
C ALA A 181 1.86 121.60 68.72
N ILE A 182 2.56 120.64 68.12
CA ILE A 182 2.62 120.47 66.67
C ILE A 182 2.31 119.00 66.37
N THR A 183 1.61 118.76 65.27
CA THR A 183 1.46 117.44 64.65
C THR A 183 2.16 117.48 63.30
N VAL A 184 2.59 116.32 62.82
CA VAL A 184 3.12 116.14 61.47
C VAL A 184 2.55 114.82 60.95
N ASP A 185 2.18 114.82 59.67
CA ASP A 185 1.56 113.71 58.96
C ASP A 185 2.35 113.48 57.67
N ALA A 186 3.04 112.34 57.61
CA ALA A 186 3.85 111.89 56.51
C ALA A 186 3.14 110.74 55.76
N PRO A 187 2.83 110.87 54.46
CA PRO A 187 2.11 109.83 53.74
C PRO A 187 2.93 108.53 53.65
N SER A 188 2.28 107.42 53.99
CA SER A 188 2.78 106.05 53.81
C SER A 188 2.30 105.45 52.49
N ASP A 189 3.09 104.55 51.92
CA ASP A 189 2.87 103.83 50.67
C ASP A 189 2.59 104.78 49.49
N SER A 190 3.39 105.84 49.35
CA SER A 190 3.18 106.85 48.30
C SER A 190 3.95 106.52 47.02
N SER A 191 3.22 106.43 45.90
CA SER A 191 3.77 106.36 44.53
C SER A 191 4.36 107.66 44.00
N ASN A 192 4.35 108.73 44.81
CA ASN A 192 4.96 110.01 44.46
C ASN A 192 6.23 110.24 45.28
N ALA A 193 7.39 110.13 44.61
CA ALA A 193 8.71 110.36 45.21
C ALA A 193 8.91 111.76 45.85
N LYS A 194 8.02 112.72 45.59
CA LYS A 194 7.97 114.02 46.29
C LYS A 194 6.70 114.12 47.14
N PRO A 195 6.65 113.45 48.31
CA PRO A 195 5.46 113.47 49.12
C PRO A 195 5.19 114.88 49.62
N THR A 196 3.93 115.15 49.90
CA THR A 196 3.55 116.34 50.63
C THR A 196 3.37 115.98 52.09
N ILE A 197 4.06 116.72 52.96
CA ILE A 197 3.88 116.66 54.40
C ILE A 197 2.84 117.69 54.83
N THR A 198 1.91 117.26 55.68
CA THR A 198 0.91 118.13 56.31
C THR A 198 1.05 118.08 57.82
N GLY A 199 0.45 119.05 58.50
CA GLY A 199 0.36 119.03 59.95
C GLY A 199 -0.44 120.20 60.48
N THR A 200 -0.70 120.16 61.77
CA THR A 200 -1.40 121.21 62.51
C THR A 200 -0.54 121.68 63.67
N VAL A 201 -0.78 122.91 64.11
CA VAL A 201 -0.22 123.45 65.34
C VAL A 201 -1.35 123.95 66.22
N ASP A 202 -1.18 123.81 67.53
CA ASP A 202 -2.10 124.34 68.53
C ASP A 202 -1.35 125.34 69.43
N ASP A 203 -1.99 126.47 69.73
CA ASP A 203 -1.42 127.61 70.46
C ASP A 203 -0.08 128.17 69.90
N VAL A 204 0.07 128.19 68.56
CA VAL A 204 1.17 128.87 67.84
C VAL A 204 0.59 129.87 66.83
N GLU A 205 1.08 131.12 66.82
CA GLU A 205 0.48 132.16 65.97
C GLU A 205 0.77 132.00 64.47
N SER A 206 -0.20 132.40 63.65
CA SER A 206 -0.06 132.47 62.19
C SER A 206 1.19 133.28 61.77
N GLY A 207 1.91 132.75 60.78
CA GLY A 207 3.17 133.32 60.27
C GLY A 207 4.45 132.83 60.97
N GLN A 208 4.36 132.03 62.04
CA GLN A 208 5.55 131.36 62.60
C GLN A 208 6.12 130.32 61.63
N THR A 209 7.45 130.13 61.66
CA THR A 209 8.15 129.22 60.76
C THR A 209 8.15 127.80 61.32
N VAL A 210 7.58 126.86 60.58
CA VAL A 210 7.71 125.41 60.81
C VAL A 210 8.91 124.91 60.01
N THR A 211 9.86 124.28 60.69
CA THR A 211 11.02 123.64 60.07
C THR A 211 10.77 122.14 60.04
N LEU A 212 10.73 121.56 58.84
CA LEU A 212 10.62 120.11 58.63
C LEU A 212 11.97 119.57 58.19
N THR A 213 12.50 118.62 58.95
CA THR A 213 13.69 117.86 58.57
C THR A 213 13.23 116.48 58.11
N VAL A 214 13.34 116.23 56.81
CA VAL A 214 12.99 114.95 56.18
C VAL A 214 14.26 114.14 56.03
N THR A 215 14.28 112.93 56.57
CA THR A 215 15.41 111.99 56.46
C THR A 215 14.96 110.80 55.63
N ASP A 216 15.63 110.55 54.50
CA ASP A 216 15.32 109.43 53.62
C ASP A 216 15.82 108.07 54.17
N ALA A 217 15.50 106.99 53.46
CA ALA A 217 15.89 105.62 53.82
C ALA A 217 17.42 105.42 53.84
N GLY A 218 18.18 106.23 53.09
CA GLY A 218 19.65 106.23 53.07
C GLY A 218 20.28 107.09 54.18
N GLY A 219 19.46 107.78 55.00
CA GLY A 219 19.89 108.67 56.07
C GLY A 219 20.24 110.09 55.60
N ALA A 220 20.03 110.44 54.33
CA ALA A 220 20.26 111.80 53.85
C ALA A 220 19.12 112.72 54.29
N THR A 221 19.46 113.92 54.76
CA THR A 221 18.50 114.88 55.28
C THR A 221 18.29 116.06 54.34
N GLN A 222 17.04 116.49 54.22
CA GLN A 222 16.69 117.76 53.60
C GLN A 222 15.76 118.55 54.52
N VAL A 223 16.02 119.85 54.60
CA VAL A 223 15.26 120.75 55.45
C VAL A 223 14.35 121.59 54.55
N VAL A 224 13.06 121.59 54.85
CA VAL A 224 12.08 122.48 54.22
C VAL A 224 11.38 123.30 55.29
N THR A 225 11.31 124.60 55.08
CA THR A 225 10.59 125.52 55.97
C THR A 225 9.27 125.92 55.34
N THR A 226 8.21 125.94 56.13
CA THR A 226 6.91 126.49 55.76
C THR A 226 6.39 127.38 56.89
N THR A 227 5.25 128.05 56.69
CA THR A 227 4.67 128.93 57.71
C THR A 227 3.32 128.42 58.17
N VAL A 228 3.02 128.60 59.46
CA VAL A 228 1.69 128.34 60.04
C VAL A 228 0.65 129.24 59.38
N LYS A 229 -0.42 128.65 58.84
CA LYS A 229 -1.55 129.39 58.25
C LYS A 229 -2.50 129.90 59.35
N ALA A 230 -3.39 130.82 58.99
CA ALA A 230 -4.35 131.43 59.92
C ALA A 230 -5.32 130.43 60.58
N ASP A 231 -5.51 129.24 60.00
CA ASP A 231 -6.34 128.14 60.50
C ASP A 231 -5.56 127.12 61.36
N GLY A 232 -4.29 127.38 61.66
CA GLY A 232 -3.44 126.49 62.45
C GLY A 232 -2.83 125.33 61.65
N THR A 233 -2.98 125.28 60.32
CA THR A 233 -2.40 124.22 59.49
C THR A 233 -1.09 124.63 58.82
N TYR A 234 -0.30 123.64 58.41
CA TYR A 234 0.83 123.84 57.50
C TYR A 234 0.94 122.68 56.52
N ARG A 235 1.59 122.96 55.37
CA ARG A 235 1.85 121.98 54.31
C ARG A 235 3.16 122.34 53.63
N ALA A 236 3.96 121.34 53.30
CA ALA A 236 5.15 121.50 52.49
C ALA A 236 5.33 120.29 51.58
N GLU A 237 5.69 120.53 50.33
CA GLU A 237 6.16 119.48 49.44
C GLU A 237 7.66 119.25 49.68
N VAL A 238 8.08 117.99 49.69
CA VAL A 238 9.49 117.65 49.80
C VAL A 238 10.22 118.07 48.51
N PRO A 239 11.25 118.94 48.57
CA PRO A 239 11.80 119.56 47.35
C PRO A 239 12.47 118.57 46.38
N ASN A 240 13.23 117.62 46.92
CA ASN A 240 13.93 116.60 46.16
C ASN A 240 13.24 115.26 46.32
N ALA A 241 13.23 114.48 45.23
CA ALA A 241 12.69 113.13 45.25
C ALA A 241 13.41 112.27 46.31
N LEU A 242 12.63 111.56 47.09
CA LEU A 242 13.11 110.56 48.04
C LEU A 242 13.29 109.22 47.32
N PRO A 243 14.32 108.42 47.64
CA PRO A 243 14.42 107.04 47.19
C PRO A 243 13.30 106.19 47.82
N ASP A 244 12.98 105.07 47.19
CA ASP A 244 12.05 104.08 47.74
C ASP A 244 12.49 103.60 49.13
N GLY A 245 11.52 103.31 49.98
CA GLY A 245 11.69 102.90 51.37
C GLY A 245 11.15 103.92 52.38
N ASN A 246 11.39 103.62 53.67
CA ASN A 246 10.86 104.41 54.78
C ASN A 246 11.64 105.72 54.95
N TYR A 247 10.94 106.83 55.12
CA TYR A 247 11.50 108.12 55.47
C TYR A 247 10.87 108.64 56.77
N THR A 248 11.61 109.50 57.48
CA THR A 248 11.14 110.12 58.72
C THR A 248 11.04 111.62 58.55
N VAL A 249 10.04 112.24 59.17
CA VAL A 249 9.84 113.69 59.15
C VAL A 249 9.81 114.20 60.57
N ALA A 250 10.78 115.02 60.94
CA ALA A 250 10.79 115.76 62.20
C ALA A 250 10.33 117.19 61.95
N ALA A 251 9.24 117.61 62.58
CA ALA A 251 8.72 118.96 62.56
C ALA A 251 9.09 119.71 63.83
N GLU A 252 9.54 120.95 63.68
CA GLU A 252 9.81 121.88 64.79
C GLU A 252 9.17 123.23 64.51
N VAL A 253 8.51 123.80 65.52
CA VAL A 253 7.99 125.17 65.48
C VAL A 253 8.23 125.85 66.82
N ALA A 254 8.38 127.17 66.80
CA ALA A 254 8.45 127.99 68.01
C ALA A 254 7.37 129.09 67.98
N ASP A 255 6.77 129.37 69.14
CA ASP A 255 5.88 130.53 69.30
C ASP A 255 6.67 131.85 69.37
N LYS A 256 5.98 133.01 69.36
CA LYS A 256 6.64 134.33 69.48
C LYS A 256 7.42 134.53 70.78
N THR A 257 7.10 133.77 71.83
CA THR A 257 7.79 133.80 73.13
C THR A 257 8.97 132.84 73.21
N GLY A 258 9.23 132.06 72.16
CA GLY A 258 10.37 131.15 72.02
C GLY A 258 10.12 129.74 72.58
N ASN A 259 8.90 129.37 72.97
CA ASN A 259 8.60 127.99 73.36
C ASN A 259 8.56 127.09 72.13
N LYS A 260 9.24 125.94 72.20
CA LYS A 260 9.37 125.00 71.08
C LYS A 260 8.42 123.82 71.23
N ALA A 261 7.84 123.41 70.10
CA ALA A 261 7.10 122.17 69.94
C ALA A 261 7.75 121.33 68.84
N ASN A 262 7.80 120.02 69.05
CA ASN A 262 8.35 119.06 68.11
C ASN A 262 7.38 117.89 67.89
N ALA A 263 7.31 117.40 66.67
CA ALA A 263 6.62 116.15 66.32
C ALA A 263 7.48 115.36 65.35
N ALA A 264 7.27 114.05 65.32
CA ALA A 264 7.88 113.17 64.34
C ALA A 264 6.83 112.21 63.81
N ASP A 265 6.92 111.93 62.52
CA ASP A 265 6.13 110.90 61.85
C ASP A 265 6.98 110.19 60.81
N THR A 266 6.52 109.03 60.34
CA THR A 266 7.21 108.20 59.35
C THR A 266 6.30 107.93 58.18
N GLY A 267 6.84 108.04 56.96
CA GLY A 267 6.17 107.62 55.74
C GLY A 267 7.03 106.63 54.94
N SER A 268 6.51 106.16 53.83
CA SER A 268 7.23 105.30 52.88
C SER A 268 6.96 105.76 51.44
N ILE A 269 7.99 105.64 50.61
CA ILE A 269 7.91 105.86 49.17
C ILE A 269 8.07 104.51 48.50
N ASP A 270 7.18 104.22 47.56
CA ASP A 270 7.19 103.02 46.76
C ASP A 270 6.75 103.36 45.35
N THR A 271 7.71 103.38 44.42
CA THR A 271 7.48 103.81 43.03
C THR A 271 7.60 102.67 42.01
N THR A 272 7.68 101.41 42.48
CA THR A 272 8.00 100.26 41.64
C THR A 272 6.96 99.15 41.79
N ALA A 273 6.50 98.63 40.66
CA ALA A 273 5.80 97.34 40.59
C ALA A 273 6.25 96.63 39.31
N ALA A 274 6.41 95.31 39.37
CA ALA A 274 6.74 94.49 38.20
C ALA A 274 5.92 93.19 38.18
N ILE A 275 5.63 92.70 36.97
CA ILE A 275 4.94 91.42 36.75
C ILE A 275 5.56 90.68 35.56
N THR A 276 5.52 89.36 35.59
CA THR A 276 5.87 88.46 34.47
C THR A 276 4.71 87.53 34.21
N VAL A 277 4.53 87.07 32.97
CA VAL A 277 3.52 86.07 32.60
C VAL A 277 4.12 85.04 31.66
N VAL A 278 3.74 83.78 31.83
CA VAL A 278 4.23 82.62 31.09
C VAL A 278 3.06 81.68 30.80
N ALA A 279 2.88 81.35 29.54
CA ALA A 279 1.94 80.37 29.00
C ALA A 279 2.70 79.27 28.22
N PRO A 280 2.08 78.10 27.97
CA PRO A 280 2.67 77.08 27.10
C PRO A 280 2.81 77.55 25.64
N ASP A 281 4.02 77.47 25.08
CA ASP A 281 4.32 77.83 23.69
C ASP A 281 3.52 77.01 22.66
N LEU A 282 3.38 75.70 22.88
CA LEU A 282 2.60 74.74 22.09
C LEU A 282 1.99 73.70 23.03
N THR A 283 0.70 73.41 22.91
CA THR A 283 0.00 72.47 23.79
C THR A 283 -1.24 71.89 23.13
N ASN A 284 -1.58 70.65 23.49
CA ASN A 284 -2.87 70.01 23.19
C ASN A 284 -3.92 70.17 24.30
N ASP A 285 -3.56 70.85 25.39
CA ASP A 285 -4.51 71.29 26.42
C ASP A 285 -5.15 72.61 26.00
N ASN A 286 -6.43 72.57 25.62
CA ASN A 286 -7.20 73.74 25.21
C ASN A 286 -7.61 74.66 26.38
N THR A 287 -7.29 74.28 27.63
CA THR A 287 -7.47 75.07 28.86
C THR A 287 -6.15 75.31 29.58
N PRO A 288 -5.14 75.92 28.92
CA PRO A 288 -3.77 75.90 29.42
C PRO A 288 -3.63 76.57 30.78
N LEU A 289 -2.70 76.06 31.61
CA LEU A 289 -2.34 76.67 32.87
C LEU A 289 -1.40 77.87 32.65
N ILE A 290 -1.85 79.07 33.04
CA ILE A 290 -1.07 80.30 32.98
C ILE A 290 -0.38 80.54 34.31
N SER A 291 0.87 80.99 34.28
CA SER A 291 1.65 81.31 35.47
C SER A 291 2.45 82.61 35.35
N GLY A 292 2.96 83.11 36.47
CA GLY A 292 3.80 84.29 36.49
C GLY A 292 4.27 84.67 37.88
N THR A 293 5.08 85.71 37.96
CA THR A 293 5.56 86.30 39.21
C THR A 293 5.29 87.80 39.24
N ALA A 294 5.01 88.33 40.43
CA ALA A 294 4.95 89.75 40.70
C ALA A 294 6.06 90.11 41.69
N THR A 295 6.75 91.24 41.47
CA THR A 295 7.81 91.77 42.34
C THR A 295 7.42 93.17 42.77
N ASP A 296 7.68 93.51 44.03
CA ASP A 296 7.22 94.76 44.65
C ASP A 296 5.68 94.92 44.55
N VAL A 297 4.97 93.80 44.75
CA VAL A 297 3.51 93.73 44.81
C VAL A 297 3.13 92.80 45.96
N GLU A 298 2.24 93.25 46.83
CA GLU A 298 1.92 92.50 48.06
C GLU A 298 1.07 91.25 47.80
N GLU A 299 1.09 90.33 48.78
CA GLU A 299 0.20 89.18 48.80
C GLU A 299 -1.28 89.62 48.78
N GLY A 300 -2.11 88.91 48.01
CA GLY A 300 -3.55 89.15 47.90
C GLY A 300 -3.95 90.21 46.86
N ARG A 301 -2.99 90.91 46.23
CA ARG A 301 -3.29 91.82 45.10
C ARG A 301 -3.82 91.04 43.90
N VAL A 302 -4.83 91.60 43.21
CA VAL A 302 -5.52 90.94 42.10
C VAL A 302 -4.70 91.09 40.82
N VAL A 303 -4.32 89.96 40.23
CA VAL A 303 -3.76 89.88 38.87
C VAL A 303 -4.91 89.62 37.90
N THR A 304 -5.03 90.47 36.89
CA THR A 304 -5.98 90.29 35.78
C THR A 304 -5.26 89.73 34.58
N LEU A 305 -5.64 88.53 34.14
CA LEU A 305 -5.12 87.87 32.95
C LEU A 305 -6.14 87.99 31.83
N THR A 306 -5.73 88.56 30.70
CA THR A 306 -6.53 88.62 29.47
C THR A 306 -5.92 87.69 28.44
N VAL A 307 -6.64 86.62 28.12
CA VAL A 307 -6.24 85.63 27.12
C VAL A 307 -6.99 85.93 25.83
N THR A 308 -6.26 86.08 24.73
CA THR A 308 -6.83 86.41 23.41
C THR A 308 -6.54 85.28 22.44
N ASP A 309 -7.58 84.71 21.83
CA ASP A 309 -7.45 83.65 20.82
C ASP A 309 -7.11 84.20 19.41
N ALA A 310 -6.94 83.30 18.45
CA ALA A 310 -6.57 83.64 17.07
C ALA A 310 -7.65 84.47 16.34
N GLY A 311 -8.92 84.33 16.74
CA GLY A 311 -10.05 85.10 16.22
C GLY A 311 -10.17 86.49 16.85
N GLY A 312 -9.34 86.80 17.85
CA GLY A 312 -9.37 88.04 18.62
C GLY A 312 -10.40 88.03 19.74
N ALA A 313 -11.04 86.89 20.05
CA ALA A 313 -11.94 86.79 21.18
C ALA A 313 -11.13 86.72 22.48
N THR A 314 -11.58 87.47 23.48
CA THR A 314 -10.87 87.61 24.75
C THR A 314 -11.64 86.96 25.89
N GLN A 315 -10.93 86.24 26.76
CA GLN A 315 -11.43 85.84 28.07
C GLN A 315 -10.55 86.41 29.18
N VAL A 316 -11.20 86.83 30.25
CA VAL A 316 -10.54 87.45 31.40
C VAL A 316 -10.65 86.50 32.58
N VAL A 317 -9.52 86.18 33.20
CA VAL A 317 -9.44 85.41 34.44
C VAL A 317 -8.65 86.19 35.47
N THR A 318 -9.13 86.18 36.72
CA THR A 318 -8.45 86.85 37.83
C THR A 318 -7.84 85.81 38.77
N THR A 319 -6.68 86.14 39.31
CA THR A 319 -6.02 85.38 40.38
C THR A 319 -5.36 86.36 41.34
N THR A 320 -4.76 85.88 42.42
CA THR A 320 -4.11 86.72 43.42
C THR A 320 -2.63 86.38 43.56
N VAL A 321 -1.81 87.39 43.84
CA VAL A 321 -0.40 87.19 44.20
C VAL A 321 -0.30 86.43 45.51
N LYS A 322 0.45 85.33 45.54
CA LYS A 322 0.70 84.52 46.76
C LYS A 322 1.84 85.12 47.59
N ALA A 323 2.01 84.65 48.83
CA ALA A 323 3.10 85.07 49.72
C ALA A 323 4.52 84.99 49.12
N ASP A 324 4.75 84.08 48.17
CA ASP A 324 6.03 83.90 47.48
C ASP A 324 6.19 84.77 46.21
N GLY A 325 5.23 85.66 45.94
CA GLY A 325 5.19 86.50 44.74
C GLY A 325 4.69 85.79 43.48
N THR A 326 4.30 84.51 43.55
CA THR A 326 3.81 83.76 42.38
C THR A 326 2.29 83.88 42.20
N TYR A 327 1.83 83.64 40.98
CA TYR A 327 0.41 83.44 40.70
C TYR A 327 0.22 82.41 39.57
N ARG A 328 -0.95 81.75 39.57
CA ARG A 328 -1.35 80.78 38.54
C ARG A 328 -2.87 80.82 38.34
N ALA A 329 -3.32 80.54 37.13
CA ALA A 329 -4.74 80.37 36.80
C ALA A 329 -4.89 79.49 35.56
N GLU A 330 -5.86 78.58 35.58
CA GLU A 330 -6.28 77.86 34.38
C GLU A 330 -7.19 78.76 33.53
N VAL A 331 -7.11 78.56 32.22
CA VAL A 331 -7.98 79.25 31.28
C VAL A 331 -9.41 78.67 31.40
N PRO A 332 -10.45 79.48 31.70
CA PRO A 332 -11.75 78.95 32.09
C PRO A 332 -12.54 78.23 31.00
N ASN A 333 -12.38 78.63 29.74
CA ASN A 333 -13.04 78.00 28.60
C ASN A 333 -12.01 77.56 27.58
N ALA A 334 -12.28 76.41 26.96
CA ALA A 334 -11.48 75.87 25.87
C ALA A 334 -11.24 76.92 24.77
N LEU A 335 -9.97 77.12 24.45
CA LEU A 335 -9.53 77.91 23.32
C LEU A 335 -9.63 77.07 22.04
N PRO A 336 -10.00 77.67 20.88
CA PRO A 336 -9.90 76.99 19.59
C PRO A 336 -8.43 76.75 19.21
N ASP A 337 -8.20 75.75 18.35
CA ASP A 337 -6.89 75.52 17.74
C ASP A 337 -6.38 76.79 17.03
N GLY A 338 -5.08 77.04 17.16
CA GLY A 338 -4.38 78.19 16.61
C GLY A 338 -3.71 79.07 17.68
N ASN A 339 -3.27 80.26 17.24
CA ASN A 339 -2.46 81.14 18.08
C ASN A 339 -3.28 81.79 19.20
N TYR A 340 -2.68 81.98 20.38
CA TYR A 340 -3.22 82.76 21.48
C TYR A 340 -2.13 83.62 22.15
N THR A 341 -2.55 84.65 22.87
CA THR A 341 -1.66 85.54 23.64
C THR A 341 -2.22 85.79 25.02
N VAL A 342 -1.35 86.08 25.98
CA VAL A 342 -1.75 86.36 27.37
C VAL A 342 -1.16 87.67 27.84
N ALA A 343 -2.02 88.57 28.33
CA ALA A 343 -1.60 89.79 29.01
C ALA A 343 -1.94 89.72 30.50
N ALA A 344 -0.98 90.03 31.36
CA ALA A 344 -1.17 90.13 32.81
C ALA A 344 -1.07 91.58 33.25
N LYS A 345 -1.98 92.02 34.13
CA LYS A 345 -1.97 93.34 34.76
C LYS A 345 -2.16 93.24 36.27
N VAL A 346 -1.40 94.01 37.03
CA VAL A 346 -1.54 94.13 38.48
C VAL A 346 -1.29 95.56 38.95
N THR A 347 -1.88 95.92 40.09
CA THR A 347 -1.65 97.19 40.79
C THR A 347 -1.26 96.89 42.23
N ASP A 348 -0.13 97.43 42.70
CA ASP A 348 0.31 97.31 44.09
C ASP A 348 -0.54 98.15 45.06
N LYS A 349 -0.16 98.21 46.33
CA LYS A 349 -0.86 99.03 47.34
C LYS A 349 -0.59 100.54 47.21
N ALA A 350 0.59 100.94 46.74
CA ALA A 350 0.98 102.34 46.53
C ALA A 350 0.33 102.99 45.29
N GLY A 351 -0.29 102.17 44.43
CA GLY A 351 -0.99 102.56 43.22
C GLY A 351 -0.14 102.46 41.94
N ASN A 352 1.04 101.83 41.98
CA ASN A 352 1.85 101.57 40.78
C ASN A 352 1.23 100.41 40.00
N GLU A 353 1.16 100.55 38.67
CA GLU A 353 0.66 99.51 37.77
C GLU A 353 1.81 98.81 37.04
N ALA A 354 1.71 97.49 36.91
CA ALA A 354 2.60 96.67 36.11
C ALA A 354 1.82 95.83 35.10
N GLU A 355 2.35 95.72 33.88
CA GLU A 355 1.78 94.92 32.80
C GLU A 355 2.86 94.06 32.15
N ALA A 356 2.52 92.81 31.84
CA ALA A 356 3.35 91.88 31.08
C ALA A 356 2.53 91.21 29.98
N ARG A 357 3.21 90.80 28.91
CA ARG A 357 2.61 90.04 27.82
C ARG A 357 3.48 88.84 27.50
N ASP A 358 2.81 87.74 27.23
CA ASP A 358 3.41 86.56 26.65
C ASP A 358 2.74 86.26 25.30
N ASP A 359 3.56 86.34 24.27
CA ASP A 359 3.25 86.05 22.87
C ASP A 359 4.35 85.19 22.23
N ASN A 360 5.13 84.45 23.03
CA ASN A 360 6.28 83.66 22.58
C ASN A 360 7.25 84.45 21.67
N GLY A 361 7.63 85.65 22.08
CA GLY A 361 8.54 86.52 21.33
C GLY A 361 7.97 86.98 19.97
N GLY A 362 6.66 87.20 19.90
CA GLY A 362 5.92 87.63 18.72
C GLY A 362 5.51 86.50 17.76
N LYS A 363 5.72 85.23 18.12
CA LYS A 363 5.29 84.06 17.33
C LYS A 363 3.87 83.59 17.67
N GLY A 364 3.36 83.99 18.83
CA GLY A 364 2.12 83.48 19.43
C GLY A 364 2.34 82.14 20.13
N ASN A 365 1.62 81.92 21.23
CA ASN A 365 1.45 80.60 21.82
C ASN A 365 0.43 79.83 20.98
N VAL A 366 0.48 78.49 20.90
CA VAL A 366 -0.39 77.71 19.99
C VAL A 366 -1.15 76.61 20.73
N ILE A 367 -2.46 76.54 20.48
CA ILE A 367 -3.28 75.36 20.80
C ILE A 367 -3.37 74.48 19.56
N ASP A 368 -3.05 73.20 19.71
CA ASP A 368 -3.19 72.20 18.66
C ASP A 368 -3.73 70.89 19.26
N THR A 369 -5.00 70.61 19.01
CA THR A 369 -5.69 69.40 19.52
C THR A 369 -5.91 68.36 18.42
N THR A 370 -5.35 68.57 17.23
CA THR A 370 -5.61 67.74 16.06
C THR A 370 -4.60 66.61 15.94
N ALA A 371 -5.04 65.37 16.13
CA ALA A 371 -4.19 64.20 15.92
C ALA A 371 -3.77 64.04 14.45
N PRO A 372 -2.53 63.61 14.18
CA PRO A 372 -2.08 63.33 12.82
C PRO A 372 -2.86 62.17 12.20
N ALA A 373 -3.25 62.30 10.94
CA ALA A 373 -3.76 61.20 10.14
C ALA A 373 -2.60 60.26 9.78
N ILE A 374 -2.81 58.95 9.88
CA ILE A 374 -1.81 57.95 9.53
C ILE A 374 -2.47 56.76 8.80
N THR A 375 -1.77 56.20 7.82
CA THR A 375 -2.10 54.92 7.17
C THR A 375 -0.95 53.96 7.38
N VAL A 376 -1.22 52.66 7.40
CA VAL A 376 -0.21 51.59 7.40
C VAL A 376 -0.62 50.54 6.38
N ASP A 377 0.36 49.92 5.75
CA ASP A 377 0.22 48.93 4.69
C ASP A 377 1.28 47.84 4.90
N VAL A 378 0.81 46.60 5.06
CA VAL A 378 1.63 45.39 5.12
C VAL A 378 1.22 44.49 3.94
N PRO A 379 2.16 43.84 3.24
CA PRO A 379 1.83 43.06 2.05
C PRO A 379 0.77 41.98 2.27
N ASP A 380 -0.20 41.90 1.36
CA ASP A 380 -1.30 40.92 1.41
C ASP A 380 -0.82 39.46 1.39
N ASN A 381 0.19 39.13 0.57
CA ASN A 381 0.84 37.82 0.47
C ASN A 381 2.32 38.01 0.11
N SER A 382 3.21 37.93 1.09
CA SER A 382 4.66 38.14 0.90
C SER A 382 5.47 36.86 1.09
N SER A 383 6.37 36.60 0.16
CA SER A 383 7.44 35.59 0.27
C SER A 383 8.67 36.08 1.04
N ASP A 384 8.75 37.38 1.32
CA ASP A 384 9.72 37.95 2.24
C ASP A 384 9.17 37.88 3.67
N ASN A 385 9.86 37.14 4.55
CA ASN A 385 9.49 36.99 5.97
C ASN A 385 9.92 38.16 6.85
N THR A 386 10.59 39.17 6.28
CA THR A 386 10.91 40.45 6.91
C THR A 386 10.31 41.61 6.10
N PRO A 387 8.98 41.60 5.84
CA PRO A 387 8.39 42.52 4.88
C PRO A 387 8.61 43.98 5.27
N ALA A 388 8.72 44.85 4.28
CA ALA A 388 8.66 46.30 4.50
C ALA A 388 7.21 46.70 4.83
N VAL A 389 7.02 47.30 6.01
CA VAL A 389 5.75 47.94 6.39
C VAL A 389 5.84 49.40 5.98
N THR A 390 4.86 49.87 5.21
CA THR A 390 4.86 51.25 4.68
C THR A 390 3.64 52.02 5.15
N GLY A 391 3.67 53.34 4.97
CA GLY A 391 2.52 54.16 5.28
C GLY A 391 2.76 55.63 5.00
N LYS A 392 1.72 56.43 5.25
CA LYS A 392 1.75 57.89 5.13
C LYS A 392 1.17 58.54 6.36
N THR A 393 1.65 59.72 6.70
CA THR A 393 1.07 60.57 7.72
C THR A 393 1.27 62.05 7.39
N ASP A 394 0.42 62.90 7.94
CA ASP A 394 0.55 64.36 7.90
C ASP A 394 1.32 64.93 9.10
N ALA A 395 1.83 64.08 10.01
CA ALA A 395 2.76 64.50 11.05
C ALA A 395 4.03 65.14 10.44
N PRO A 396 4.65 66.12 11.12
CA PRO A 396 5.84 66.81 10.61
C PRO A 396 7.00 65.87 10.27
N GLU A 397 7.83 66.27 9.29
CA GLU A 397 9.08 65.55 8.97
C GLU A 397 9.95 65.40 10.22
N GLY A 398 10.46 64.18 10.45
CA GLY A 398 11.23 63.83 11.64
C GLY A 398 10.41 63.31 12.82
N SER A 399 9.07 63.39 12.80
CA SER A 399 8.23 62.72 13.79
C SER A 399 8.49 61.21 13.80
N VAL A 400 8.47 60.60 14.99
CA VAL A 400 8.75 59.16 15.17
C VAL A 400 7.45 58.37 15.02
N VAL A 401 7.44 57.42 14.09
CA VAL A 401 6.39 56.42 13.91
C VAL A 401 6.81 55.13 14.61
N THR A 402 5.95 54.60 15.48
CA THR A 402 6.11 53.30 16.12
C THR A 402 5.24 52.27 15.39
N LEU A 403 5.87 51.23 14.85
CA LEU A 403 5.22 50.12 14.18
C LEU A 403 5.26 48.90 15.08
N THR A 404 4.10 48.29 15.30
CA THR A 404 3.95 47.01 16.00
C THR A 404 3.41 45.99 15.01
N VAL A 405 4.17 44.95 14.72
CA VAL A 405 3.78 43.85 13.84
C VAL A 405 3.53 42.59 14.67
N THR A 406 2.35 42.02 14.54
CA THR A 406 1.90 40.83 15.25
C THR A 406 1.80 39.66 14.28
N ASP A 407 2.44 38.54 14.60
CA ASP A 407 2.35 37.31 13.83
C ASP A 407 1.10 36.47 14.15
N ALA A 408 0.93 35.36 13.43
CA ALA A 408 -0.21 34.45 13.58
C ALA A 408 -0.27 33.79 14.98
N GLY A 409 0.87 33.63 15.65
CA GLY A 409 0.98 33.11 17.01
C GLY A 409 0.74 34.17 18.10
N GLY A 410 0.52 35.42 17.71
CA GLY A 410 0.33 36.55 18.62
C GLY A 410 1.62 37.18 19.14
N ALA A 411 2.80 36.75 18.68
CA ALA A 411 4.06 37.37 19.06
C ALA A 411 4.21 38.72 18.34
N THR A 412 4.79 39.70 19.03
CA THR A 412 4.88 41.09 18.55
C THR A 412 6.32 41.53 18.35
N GLN A 413 6.54 42.29 17.28
CA GLN A 413 7.79 42.98 17.01
C GLN A 413 7.53 44.48 16.91
N VAL A 414 8.34 45.29 17.58
CA VAL A 414 8.21 46.76 17.58
C VAL A 414 9.42 47.37 16.89
N VAL A 415 9.17 48.22 15.89
CA VAL A 415 10.20 48.97 15.16
C VAL A 415 9.79 50.44 15.06
N THR A 416 10.75 51.35 15.19
CA THR A 416 10.50 52.78 15.01
C THR A 416 11.14 53.27 13.72
N THR A 417 10.48 54.23 13.07
CA THR A 417 10.99 54.94 11.89
C THR A 417 10.59 56.41 11.98
N THR A 418 11.06 57.24 11.05
CA THR A 418 10.76 58.68 11.03
C THR A 418 9.99 59.06 9.77
N VAL A 419 9.06 60.01 9.91
CA VAL A 419 8.34 60.61 8.77
C VAL A 419 9.32 61.37 7.88
N LYS A 420 9.30 61.09 6.57
CA LYS A 420 10.12 61.77 5.56
C LYS A 420 9.45 63.06 5.08
N GLY A 421 10.19 63.93 4.39
CA GLY A 421 9.68 65.22 3.87
C GLY A 421 8.51 65.14 2.88
N ASP A 422 8.15 63.95 2.37
CA ASP A 422 6.96 63.72 1.54
C ASP A 422 5.77 63.10 2.31
N GLY A 423 5.88 62.99 3.63
CA GLY A 423 4.87 62.39 4.52
C GLY A 423 4.89 60.86 4.53
N THR A 424 5.82 60.20 3.82
CA THR A 424 5.94 58.74 3.84
C THR A 424 6.81 58.26 4.98
N TYR A 425 6.56 57.02 5.41
CA TYR A 425 7.44 56.29 6.30
C TYR A 425 7.45 54.82 5.91
N TRP A 426 8.51 54.12 6.28
CA TRP A 426 8.62 52.68 6.13
C TRP A 426 9.65 52.12 7.11
N ALA A 427 9.50 50.85 7.45
CA ALA A 427 10.51 50.07 8.16
C ALA A 427 10.40 48.59 7.76
N GLU A 428 11.52 47.89 7.72
CA GLU A 428 11.53 46.43 7.64
C GLU A 428 11.21 45.84 9.01
N VAL A 429 10.50 44.70 9.00
CA VAL A 429 10.29 43.94 10.23
C VAL A 429 11.63 43.37 10.71
N PRO A 430 12.07 43.61 11.96
CA PRO A 430 13.45 43.33 12.39
C PRO A 430 13.87 41.85 12.36
N ASN A 431 12.93 40.93 12.62
CA ASN A 431 13.17 39.49 12.58
C ASN A 431 12.14 38.81 11.69
N ALA A 432 12.54 37.68 11.11
CA ALA A 432 11.67 36.84 10.31
C ALA A 432 10.38 36.48 11.05
N LEU A 433 9.25 36.72 10.39
CA LEU A 433 7.92 36.32 10.83
C LEU A 433 7.65 34.87 10.39
N PRO A 434 6.93 34.08 11.21
CA PRO A 434 6.47 32.76 10.79
C PRO A 434 5.40 32.87 9.71
N GLU A 435 5.20 31.78 8.97
CA GLU A 435 4.16 31.65 7.96
C GLU A 435 2.75 31.87 8.55
N GLY A 436 1.91 32.58 7.80
CA GLY A 436 0.51 32.84 8.14
C GLY A 436 0.16 34.32 8.27
N PRO A 437 -1.04 34.63 8.80
CA PRO A 437 -1.57 35.98 8.83
C PRO A 437 -0.76 36.89 9.77
N VAL A 438 -0.56 38.13 9.34
CA VAL A 438 0.13 39.17 10.10
C VAL A 438 -0.73 40.42 10.22
N THR A 439 -0.55 41.17 11.29
CA THR A 439 -1.24 42.46 11.49
C THR A 439 -0.20 43.53 11.85
N ALA A 440 -0.17 44.63 11.10
CA ALA A 440 0.70 45.77 11.37
C ALA A 440 -0.11 46.92 11.95
N THR A 441 0.38 47.54 13.03
CA THR A 441 -0.21 48.74 13.64
C THR A 441 0.82 49.86 13.71
N ALA A 442 0.48 51.04 13.20
CA ALA A 442 1.33 52.22 13.24
C ALA A 442 0.75 53.28 14.19
N GLU A 443 1.61 53.91 14.98
CA GLU A 443 1.28 55.05 15.85
C GLU A 443 2.31 56.17 15.67
N VAL A 444 1.85 57.43 15.61
CA VAL A 444 2.72 58.62 15.51
C VAL A 444 2.18 59.72 16.41
N GLU A 445 3.10 60.49 17.01
CA GLU A 445 2.79 61.63 17.87
C GLU A 445 3.30 62.93 17.21
N ASP A 446 2.46 63.97 17.23
CA ASP A 446 2.86 65.31 16.76
C ASP A 446 3.60 66.11 17.86
N PRO A 447 4.17 67.28 17.55
CA PRO A 447 4.88 68.09 18.55
C PRO A 447 4.00 68.64 19.70
N ALA A 448 2.68 68.65 19.55
CA ALA A 448 1.73 69.10 20.58
C ALA A 448 1.32 67.95 21.53
N GLY A 449 1.64 66.70 21.17
CA GLY A 449 1.35 65.49 21.94
C GLY A 449 0.10 64.73 21.48
N ASN A 450 -0.46 65.05 20.31
CA ASN A 450 -1.61 64.32 19.76
C ASN A 450 -1.15 63.06 19.02
N LYS A 451 -1.92 61.96 19.15
CA LYS A 451 -1.55 60.63 18.64
C LYS A 451 -2.47 60.14 17.53
N GLY A 452 -1.88 59.78 16.38
CA GLY A 452 -2.55 59.08 15.28
C GLY A 452 -2.27 57.58 15.31
N LYS A 453 -3.26 56.75 14.94
CA LYS A 453 -3.11 55.27 14.90
C LYS A 453 -3.82 54.64 13.69
N ALA A 454 -3.17 53.66 13.06
CA ALA A 454 -3.73 52.85 11.97
C ALA A 454 -3.35 51.37 12.12
N THR A 455 -4.15 50.48 11.54
CA THR A 455 -3.92 49.03 11.52
C THR A 455 -4.24 48.46 10.16
N ASP A 456 -3.43 47.50 9.71
CA ASP A 456 -3.59 46.77 8.45
C ASP A 456 -3.24 45.28 8.62
N LYS A 457 -3.74 44.43 7.72
CA LYS A 457 -3.58 42.97 7.77
C LYS A 457 -2.95 42.46 6.49
N GLY A 458 -2.01 41.53 6.63
CA GLY A 458 -1.35 40.84 5.52
C GLY A 458 -1.15 39.36 5.83
N ASN A 459 -0.35 38.70 5.01
CA ASN A 459 0.01 37.29 5.19
C ASN A 459 1.46 37.04 4.72
N ILE A 460 2.20 36.26 5.51
CA ILE A 460 3.51 35.74 5.13
C ILE A 460 3.32 34.35 4.56
N ASP A 461 3.82 34.13 3.37
CA ASP A 461 3.77 32.85 2.66
C ASP A 461 5.13 32.58 2.03
N THR A 462 5.95 31.83 2.76
CA THR A 462 7.32 31.47 2.35
C THR A 462 7.39 30.09 1.71
N THR A 463 6.27 29.37 1.65
CA THR A 463 6.24 28.00 1.16
C THR A 463 6.09 28.01 -0.36
N ALA A 464 7.13 27.55 -1.07
CA ALA A 464 7.02 27.35 -2.50
C ALA A 464 5.98 26.27 -2.83
N PRO A 465 5.23 26.41 -3.93
CA PRO A 465 4.29 25.38 -4.38
C PRO A 465 5.06 24.07 -4.64
N VAL A 466 4.45 22.90 -4.46
CA VAL A 466 5.09 21.65 -4.90
C VAL A 466 4.61 21.34 -6.31
N VAL A 467 5.57 21.15 -7.21
CA VAL A 467 5.34 20.64 -8.56
C VAL A 467 6.02 19.28 -8.68
N ALA A 468 5.32 18.32 -9.28
CA ALA A 468 5.84 17.01 -9.61
C ALA A 468 5.50 16.72 -11.07
N ALA A 469 6.52 16.71 -11.91
CA ALA A 469 6.48 16.28 -13.30
C ALA A 469 7.08 14.87 -13.37
N GLU A 470 6.24 13.85 -13.36
CA GLU A 470 6.75 12.48 -13.52
C GLU A 470 7.31 12.28 -14.93
N ASP A 471 8.58 11.87 -14.97
CA ASP A 471 9.28 11.49 -16.19
C ASP A 471 8.56 10.33 -16.88
N ASN A 472 8.69 10.29 -18.20
CA ASN A 472 8.12 9.23 -19.01
C ASN A 472 9.16 8.76 -20.03
N THR A 473 8.97 7.53 -20.51
CA THR A 473 9.80 6.96 -21.56
C THR A 473 8.98 6.76 -22.82
N VAL A 474 9.64 6.85 -23.97
CA VAL A 474 9.07 6.48 -25.26
C VAL A 474 10.15 5.86 -26.13
N GLU A 475 9.81 4.77 -26.82
CA GLU A 475 10.73 4.13 -27.76
C GLU A 475 10.99 5.07 -28.95
N GLU A 476 12.24 5.14 -29.39
CA GLU A 476 12.59 5.89 -30.58
C GLU A 476 11.91 5.37 -31.86
N ALA A 477 11.85 6.21 -32.89
CA ALA A 477 11.24 5.92 -34.18
C ALA A 477 9.81 5.34 -34.18
N SER A 478 9.15 5.30 -33.02
CA SER A 478 7.83 4.71 -32.86
C SER A 478 6.72 5.64 -33.36
N ALA A 479 6.97 6.96 -33.41
CA ALA A 479 5.95 7.99 -33.53
C ALA A 479 4.79 7.83 -32.51
N ALA A 480 5.03 7.08 -31.42
CA ALA A 480 4.06 6.82 -30.39
C ALA A 480 3.84 8.08 -29.56
N ALA A 481 2.65 8.15 -28.94
CA ALA A 481 2.31 9.22 -28.03
C ALA A 481 2.20 8.69 -26.60
N VAL A 482 2.92 9.32 -25.67
CA VAL A 482 2.77 9.09 -24.23
C VAL A 482 1.99 10.25 -23.62
N THR A 483 1.10 9.94 -22.68
CA THR A 483 0.31 10.94 -21.96
C THR A 483 0.66 10.91 -20.49
N GLY A 484 0.71 12.09 -19.87
CA GLY A 484 0.96 12.21 -18.45
C GLY A 484 0.24 13.41 -17.85
N VAL A 485 0.40 13.55 -16.53
CA VAL A 485 -0.15 14.65 -15.75
C VAL A 485 0.97 15.21 -14.87
N ILE A 486 1.22 16.51 -14.97
CA ILE A 486 2.04 17.24 -14.00
C ILE A 486 1.12 17.65 -12.86
N LYS A 487 1.51 17.33 -11.63
CA LYS A 487 0.74 17.65 -10.42
C LYS A 487 1.30 18.87 -9.71
N VAL A 488 0.40 19.73 -9.25
CA VAL A 488 0.69 20.94 -8.49
C VAL A 488 -0.20 20.95 -7.25
N THR A 489 0.39 20.99 -6.06
CA THR A 489 -0.38 20.78 -4.81
C THR A 489 -0.97 22.07 -4.21
N ASP A 490 -0.66 23.23 -4.77
CA ASP A 490 -1.12 24.53 -4.28
C ASP A 490 -2.34 25.02 -5.10
N GLN A 491 -3.35 25.54 -4.41
CA GLN A 491 -4.61 26.03 -5.00
C GLN A 491 -4.55 27.51 -5.39
N SER A 492 -3.47 28.23 -5.06
CA SER A 492 -3.31 29.68 -5.25
C SER A 492 -2.25 30.05 -6.31
N ILE A 493 -2.17 29.27 -7.39
CA ILE A 493 -1.20 29.47 -8.47
C ILE A 493 -1.49 30.75 -9.26
N ALA A 494 -0.51 31.66 -9.32
CA ALA A 494 -0.55 32.85 -10.15
C ALA A 494 -0.06 32.59 -11.59
N GLY A 495 0.75 31.55 -11.82
CA GLY A 495 1.15 31.17 -13.17
C GLY A 495 1.85 29.82 -13.25
N ILE A 496 1.68 29.16 -14.39
CA ILE A 496 2.36 27.90 -14.72
C ILE A 496 2.88 27.94 -16.15
N THR A 497 4.14 27.57 -16.33
CA THR A 497 4.76 27.46 -17.65
C THR A 497 5.40 26.09 -17.83
N VAL A 498 5.32 25.58 -19.06
CA VAL A 498 5.99 24.34 -19.48
C VAL A 498 6.80 24.68 -20.72
N GLY A 499 8.10 24.36 -20.74
CA GLY A 499 9.00 24.73 -21.84
C GLY A 499 9.03 26.24 -22.13
N GLY A 500 8.82 27.06 -21.09
CA GLY A 500 8.76 28.53 -21.19
C GLY A 500 7.48 29.11 -21.79
N LYS A 501 6.45 28.30 -22.06
CA LYS A 501 5.13 28.77 -22.52
C LYS A 501 4.12 28.71 -21.39
N ASP A 502 3.28 29.74 -21.28
CA ASP A 502 2.11 29.74 -20.39
C ASP A 502 1.10 28.69 -20.84
N VAL A 503 0.67 27.84 -19.92
CA VAL A 503 -0.24 26.71 -20.18
C VAL A 503 -1.59 26.85 -19.48
N THR A 504 -1.85 27.96 -18.79
CA THR A 504 -3.10 28.19 -18.03
C THR A 504 -4.36 28.16 -18.90
N GLY A 505 -4.25 28.46 -20.19
CA GLY A 505 -5.34 28.41 -21.16
C GLY A 505 -5.45 27.13 -21.98
N ALA A 506 -4.63 26.11 -21.71
CA ALA A 506 -4.59 24.87 -22.49
C ALA A 506 -5.89 24.06 -22.34
N THR A 507 -6.40 23.53 -23.45
CA THR A 507 -7.53 22.59 -23.49
C THR A 507 -7.33 21.54 -24.59
N GLU A 508 -8.09 20.45 -24.56
CA GLU A 508 -7.96 19.37 -25.56
C GLU A 508 -8.21 19.88 -26.99
N SER A 509 -9.11 20.87 -27.15
CA SER A 509 -9.38 21.50 -28.44
C SER A 509 -8.42 22.63 -28.82
N ILE A 510 -7.69 23.18 -27.84
CA ILE A 510 -6.71 24.26 -28.03
C ILE A 510 -5.47 23.95 -27.17
N PRO A 511 -4.65 22.98 -27.58
CA PRO A 511 -3.46 22.61 -26.82
C PRO A 511 -2.34 23.63 -26.99
N VAL A 512 -1.50 23.78 -25.96
CA VAL A 512 -0.25 24.55 -26.05
C VAL A 512 0.85 23.62 -26.53
N VAL A 513 1.34 23.86 -27.74
CA VAL A 513 2.31 22.98 -28.41
C VAL A 513 3.73 23.51 -28.27
N ILE A 514 4.65 22.65 -27.84
CA ILE A 514 6.09 22.89 -27.68
C ILE A 514 6.81 21.82 -28.51
N ALA A 515 7.42 22.24 -29.61
CA ALA A 515 8.14 21.33 -30.52
C ALA A 515 9.63 21.44 -30.28
N THR A 516 10.31 20.29 -30.24
CA THR A 516 11.77 20.19 -30.11
C THR A 516 12.32 19.44 -31.33
N LYS A 517 13.62 19.13 -31.32
CA LYS A 517 14.20 18.25 -32.34
C LYS A 517 13.85 16.78 -32.12
N LEU A 518 13.48 16.39 -30.91
CA LEU A 518 13.26 15.00 -30.50
C LEU A 518 11.77 14.61 -30.57
N GLY A 519 10.86 15.55 -30.35
CA GLY A 519 9.43 15.31 -30.46
C GLY A 519 8.60 16.58 -30.27
N THR A 520 7.33 16.40 -29.94
CA THR A 520 6.37 17.47 -29.71
C THR A 520 5.58 17.22 -28.44
N LEU A 521 5.70 18.12 -27.46
CA LEU A 521 4.87 18.15 -26.27
C LEU A 521 3.65 19.04 -26.52
N ALA A 522 2.46 18.46 -26.43
CA ALA A 522 1.19 19.18 -26.46
C ALA A 522 0.59 19.15 -25.06
N VAL A 523 0.50 20.31 -24.41
CA VAL A 523 -0.23 20.46 -23.15
C VAL A 523 -1.71 20.58 -23.48
N THR A 524 -2.50 19.60 -23.06
CA THR A 524 -3.90 19.39 -23.46
C THR A 524 -4.92 19.83 -22.42
N GLY A 525 -4.49 20.26 -21.23
CA GLY A 525 -5.42 20.77 -20.24
C GLY A 525 -4.74 21.31 -19.00
N TYR A 526 -5.36 22.30 -18.37
CA TYR A 526 -5.04 22.72 -17.01
C TYR A 526 -6.32 22.77 -16.17
N ASP A 527 -6.35 22.00 -15.09
CA ASP A 527 -7.43 22.00 -14.08
C ASP A 527 -6.91 22.69 -12.83
N SER A 528 -7.28 23.96 -12.64
CA SER A 528 -6.85 24.76 -11.48
C SER A 528 -7.47 24.29 -10.16
N VAL A 529 -8.55 23.50 -10.18
CA VAL A 529 -9.19 22.98 -8.97
C VAL A 529 -8.47 21.74 -8.47
N LYS A 530 -8.01 20.88 -9.39
CA LYS A 530 -7.24 19.68 -9.05
C LYS A 530 -5.73 19.91 -9.00
N GLY A 531 -5.24 20.99 -9.59
CA GLY A 531 -3.82 21.24 -9.73
C GLY A 531 -3.16 20.29 -10.74
N GLU A 532 -3.85 19.97 -11.84
CA GLU A 532 -3.38 18.99 -12.83
C GLU A 532 -3.16 19.66 -14.19
N VAL A 533 -1.96 19.48 -14.77
CA VAL A 533 -1.67 19.82 -16.17
C VAL A 533 -1.55 18.53 -16.96
N SER A 534 -2.53 18.27 -17.83
CA SER A 534 -2.52 17.11 -18.72
C SER A 534 -1.70 17.41 -19.98
N TYR A 535 -0.90 16.44 -20.42
CA TYR A 535 -0.11 16.58 -21.62
C TYR A 535 -0.07 15.28 -22.44
N ARG A 536 0.32 15.44 -23.71
CA ARG A 536 0.66 14.37 -24.64
C ARG A 536 1.98 14.71 -25.31
N TYR A 537 2.97 13.83 -25.20
CA TYR A 537 4.21 13.93 -25.95
C TYR A 537 4.16 12.95 -27.13
N THR A 538 4.64 13.36 -28.30
CA THR A 538 4.77 12.51 -29.49
C THR A 538 6.20 12.56 -30.00
N GLU A 539 6.86 11.39 -30.08
CA GLU A 539 8.21 11.24 -30.63
C GLU A 539 8.23 11.53 -32.14
N ASN A 540 9.37 11.98 -32.68
CA ASN A 540 9.45 12.50 -34.05
C ASN A 540 9.52 11.44 -35.16
N GLY A 541 9.43 10.15 -34.84
CA GLY A 541 9.45 9.02 -35.76
C GLY A 541 10.81 8.72 -36.36
N LYS A 542 11.92 9.08 -35.69
CA LYS A 542 13.27 8.81 -36.22
C LYS A 542 14.16 8.13 -35.17
N ALA A 543 15.04 7.27 -35.64
CA ALA A 543 16.16 6.75 -34.85
C ALA A 543 17.06 7.89 -34.32
N LYS A 544 17.74 7.64 -33.21
CA LYS A 544 18.61 8.55 -32.46
C LYS A 544 19.96 7.86 -32.24
N ASP A 545 20.94 8.62 -31.80
CA ASP A 545 22.27 8.08 -31.51
C ASP A 545 22.36 7.83 -30.00
N HIS A 546 22.34 6.57 -29.61
CA HIS A 546 22.40 6.12 -28.22
C HIS A 546 23.80 5.67 -27.79
N SER A 547 24.86 5.99 -28.55
CA SER A 547 26.24 5.56 -28.25
C SER A 547 26.80 5.98 -26.89
N ALA A 548 26.15 6.92 -26.19
CA ALA A 548 26.47 7.32 -24.82
C ALA A 548 25.48 6.76 -23.75
N GLY A 549 24.61 5.83 -24.12
CA GLY A 549 23.53 5.22 -23.33
C GLY A 549 22.18 5.96 -23.45
N ASP A 550 21.08 5.31 -23.04
CA ASP A 550 19.71 5.88 -23.11
C ASP A 550 19.54 7.22 -22.42
N ASP A 551 20.26 7.45 -21.31
CA ASP A 551 20.22 8.74 -20.60
C ASP A 551 20.77 9.90 -21.44
N SER A 552 21.43 9.62 -22.58
CA SER A 552 21.98 10.62 -23.50
C SER A 552 20.93 11.20 -24.46
N VAL A 553 19.78 10.55 -24.63
CA VAL A 553 18.71 10.98 -25.53
C VAL A 553 17.44 11.27 -24.74
N LYS A 554 17.32 12.51 -24.26
CA LYS A 554 16.15 12.97 -23.52
C LYS A 554 15.64 14.30 -24.02
N ASP A 555 14.32 14.45 -24.00
CA ASP A 555 13.65 15.72 -24.25
C ASP A 555 13.15 16.32 -22.93
N SER A 556 13.83 17.37 -22.47
CA SER A 556 13.60 17.98 -21.16
C SER A 556 12.78 19.25 -21.29
N PHE A 557 11.68 19.33 -20.55
CA PHE A 557 10.81 20.50 -20.48
C PHE A 557 10.82 21.04 -19.06
N LEU A 558 11.42 22.21 -18.88
CA LEU A 558 11.36 22.91 -17.60
C LEU A 558 9.90 23.32 -17.31
N VAL A 559 9.38 22.85 -16.19
CA VAL A 559 8.11 23.25 -15.61
C VAL A 559 8.40 24.28 -14.53
N VAL A 560 7.74 25.44 -14.61
CA VAL A 560 7.86 26.48 -13.59
C VAL A 560 6.47 26.84 -13.11
N VAL A 561 6.26 26.70 -11.80
CA VAL A 561 5.03 27.07 -11.10
C VAL A 561 5.33 28.26 -10.21
N ARG A 562 4.44 29.25 -10.19
CA ARG A 562 4.51 30.41 -9.31
C ARG A 562 3.18 30.57 -8.57
N ASP A 563 3.24 30.66 -7.24
CA ASP A 563 2.08 30.98 -6.40
C ASP A 563 1.77 32.49 -6.38
N ALA A 564 0.72 32.88 -5.67
CA ALA A 564 0.30 34.27 -5.51
C ALA A 564 1.29 35.13 -4.70
N ALA A 565 2.11 34.55 -3.82
CA ALA A 565 3.14 35.24 -3.04
C ALA A 565 4.46 35.43 -3.82
N GLY A 566 4.56 34.81 -5.00
CA GLY A 566 5.70 34.88 -5.89
C GLY A 566 6.73 33.78 -5.66
N ASN A 567 6.50 32.83 -4.75
CA ASN A 567 7.38 31.69 -4.61
C ASN A 567 7.31 30.83 -5.86
N THR A 568 8.46 30.30 -6.27
CA THR A 568 8.56 29.48 -7.46
C THR A 568 9.02 28.09 -7.11
N ALA A 569 8.41 27.10 -7.74
CA ALA A 569 8.96 25.77 -7.81
C ALA A 569 9.18 25.36 -9.25
N MET A 570 10.19 24.53 -9.42
CA MET A 570 10.61 24.05 -10.73
C MET A 570 10.76 22.55 -10.67
N ASP A 571 10.37 21.92 -11.75
CA ASP A 571 10.67 20.51 -12.02
C ASP A 571 11.02 20.36 -13.50
N SER A 572 11.70 19.27 -13.84
CA SER A 572 11.92 18.92 -15.24
C SER A 572 10.98 17.79 -15.59
N LEU A 573 10.18 17.97 -16.64
CA LEU A 573 9.57 16.83 -17.30
C LEU A 573 10.60 16.30 -18.29
N ASP A 574 11.25 15.19 -17.96
CA ASP A 574 12.15 14.51 -18.88
C ASP A 574 11.39 13.38 -19.59
N ILE A 575 11.34 13.47 -20.91
CA ILE A 575 10.94 12.34 -21.75
C ILE A 575 12.21 11.66 -22.23
N GLN A 576 12.56 10.54 -21.60
CA GLN A 576 13.66 9.71 -22.04
C GLN A 576 13.23 8.95 -23.30
N ILE A 577 13.96 9.16 -24.39
CA ILE A 577 13.82 8.32 -25.57
C ILE A 577 14.75 7.14 -25.32
N THR A 578 14.24 5.92 -25.43
CA THR A 578 15.02 4.70 -25.21
C THR A 578 15.40 4.08 -26.54
N ASP A 579 16.62 3.57 -26.59
CA ASP A 579 17.17 2.79 -27.69
C ASP A 579 16.34 1.52 -27.90
N THR A 580 16.34 1.02 -29.12
CA THR A 580 15.70 -0.24 -29.47
C THR A 580 16.71 -1.24 -30.02
N ALA A 581 17.51 -1.82 -29.10
CA ALA A 581 18.41 -2.93 -29.42
C ALA A 581 17.72 -4.05 -30.25
N PRO A 582 18.44 -4.66 -31.20
CA PRO A 582 17.90 -5.75 -31.97
C PRO A 582 17.76 -6.97 -31.05
N VAL A 583 16.80 -7.83 -31.35
CA VAL A 583 16.58 -9.08 -30.62
C VAL A 583 16.72 -10.22 -31.60
N ALA A 584 17.87 -10.89 -31.53
CA ALA A 584 18.12 -12.13 -32.24
C ALA A 584 17.49 -13.30 -31.47
N LEU A 585 16.67 -14.09 -32.13
CA LEU A 585 16.02 -15.27 -31.58
C LEU A 585 16.58 -16.52 -32.25
N GLY A 586 16.82 -17.56 -31.45
CA GLY A 586 17.39 -18.80 -31.98
C GLY A 586 16.59 -19.36 -33.14
N ASP A 587 17.25 -19.58 -34.26
CA ASP A 587 16.68 -20.24 -35.42
C ASP A 587 16.86 -21.74 -35.33
N VAL A 588 15.83 -22.43 -35.81
CA VAL A 588 15.89 -23.86 -36.05
C VAL A 588 15.56 -24.10 -37.51
N ASN A 589 16.36 -24.95 -38.14
CA ASN A 589 15.98 -25.51 -39.42
C ASN A 589 16.32 -27.00 -39.42
N ASN A 590 15.58 -27.74 -40.20
CA ASN A 590 15.78 -29.17 -40.34
C ASN A 590 16.23 -29.48 -41.75
N ILE A 591 17.03 -30.53 -41.87
CA ILE A 591 17.44 -31.10 -43.14
C ILE A 591 17.42 -32.61 -43.00
N ALA A 592 16.84 -33.30 -43.96
CA ALA A 592 16.95 -34.75 -44.04
C ALA A 592 18.39 -35.12 -44.44
N GLU A 593 18.88 -36.27 -43.99
CA GLU A 593 20.21 -36.74 -44.37
C GLU A 593 20.38 -36.96 -45.89
N SER A 594 19.28 -37.22 -46.59
CA SER A 594 19.20 -37.36 -48.05
C SER A 594 19.26 -36.01 -48.80
N SER A 595 19.12 -34.89 -48.10
CA SER A 595 19.03 -33.55 -48.68
C SER A 595 20.39 -32.86 -48.78
N GLY A 596 20.68 -32.27 -49.95
CA GLY A 596 21.99 -31.64 -50.20
C GLY A 596 22.22 -30.32 -49.47
N SER A 597 21.18 -29.48 -49.31
CA SER A 597 21.28 -28.21 -48.60
C SER A 597 19.92 -27.69 -48.15
N VAL A 598 19.91 -26.92 -47.06
CA VAL A 598 18.76 -26.16 -46.60
C VAL A 598 19.12 -24.68 -46.55
N SER A 599 18.15 -23.81 -46.79
CA SER A 599 18.34 -22.36 -46.70
C SER A 599 17.24 -21.73 -45.87
N GLY A 600 17.53 -20.58 -45.31
CA GLY A 600 16.59 -19.77 -44.55
C GLY A 600 17.16 -18.37 -44.37
N ASN A 601 16.50 -17.58 -43.54
CA ASN A 601 17.01 -16.28 -43.14
C ASN A 601 16.91 -16.17 -41.62
N VAL A 602 18.05 -15.94 -40.96
CA VAL A 602 18.10 -15.78 -39.50
C VAL A 602 17.42 -14.50 -39.01
N LEU A 603 17.03 -13.61 -39.91
CA LEU A 603 16.36 -12.35 -39.58
C LEU A 603 14.83 -12.44 -39.63
N ASP A 604 14.24 -13.56 -40.10
CA ASP A 604 12.79 -13.65 -40.35
C ASP A 604 11.96 -13.61 -39.06
N ASN A 605 12.52 -14.11 -37.95
CA ASN A 605 11.93 -14.13 -36.62
C ASN A 605 12.53 -13.05 -35.68
N ASP A 606 13.54 -12.31 -36.15
CA ASP A 606 14.27 -11.33 -35.36
C ASP A 606 13.56 -9.96 -35.35
N ARG A 607 13.73 -9.24 -34.25
CA ARG A 607 13.31 -7.83 -34.16
C ARG A 607 14.52 -6.94 -34.44
N LEU A 608 14.46 -6.17 -35.53
CA LEU A 608 15.62 -5.46 -36.09
C LEU A 608 15.96 -4.12 -35.43
N GLY A 609 15.20 -3.68 -34.42
CA GLY A 609 15.35 -2.34 -33.86
C GLY A 609 14.89 -1.22 -34.81
N ALA A 610 14.92 0.02 -34.33
CA ALA A 610 14.55 1.21 -35.10
C ALA A 610 15.66 1.70 -36.04
N ASP A 611 16.92 1.38 -35.74
CA ASP A 611 18.13 2.00 -36.32
C ASP A 611 18.43 1.56 -37.75
N THR A 612 17.70 0.56 -38.24
CA THR A 612 17.62 0.08 -39.64
C THR A 612 18.85 0.31 -40.53
N LEU A 613 19.92 -0.38 -40.18
CA LEU A 613 20.79 -1.11 -41.11
C LEU A 613 21.33 -2.31 -40.34
N VAL A 614 20.55 -3.40 -40.30
CA VAL A 614 20.97 -4.63 -39.63
C VAL A 614 21.91 -5.42 -40.54
N SER A 615 23.07 -5.75 -40.01
CA SER A 615 24.03 -6.64 -40.65
C SER A 615 24.27 -7.87 -39.79
N VAL A 616 24.30 -9.03 -40.43
CA VAL A 616 24.79 -10.26 -39.82
C VAL A 616 26.27 -10.39 -40.17
N ALA A 617 27.08 -10.87 -39.22
CA ALA A 617 28.48 -11.17 -39.52
C ALA A 617 28.53 -12.28 -40.59
N ALA A 618 28.82 -11.91 -41.84
CA ALA A 618 28.91 -12.87 -42.94
C ALA A 618 30.08 -13.83 -42.71
N ASP A 619 29.79 -15.12 -42.67
CA ASP A 619 30.79 -16.14 -42.34
C ASP A 619 30.61 -17.42 -43.17
N TYR A 620 31.70 -18.15 -43.29
CA TYR A 620 31.75 -19.51 -43.82
C TYR A 620 32.26 -20.42 -42.71
N THR A 621 31.32 -21.04 -42.01
CA THR A 621 31.64 -21.85 -40.84
C THR A 621 31.53 -23.33 -41.21
N VAL A 622 32.66 -24.05 -41.10
CA VAL A 622 32.67 -25.52 -41.24
C VAL A 622 32.09 -26.10 -39.95
N GLY A 623 30.88 -26.65 -40.03
CA GLY A 623 30.24 -27.41 -38.97
C GLY A 623 30.80 -28.84 -38.87
N ARG A 624 30.25 -29.62 -37.95
CA ARG A 624 30.65 -31.02 -37.76
C ARG A 624 30.06 -31.93 -38.83
N TYR A 625 28.90 -31.59 -39.37
CA TYR A 625 28.13 -32.40 -40.31
C TYR A 625 27.92 -31.73 -41.68
N GLY A 626 28.19 -30.43 -41.79
CA GLY A 626 28.04 -29.67 -43.03
C GLY A 626 28.73 -28.31 -42.98
N LEU A 627 28.49 -27.50 -44.01
CA LEU A 627 29.05 -26.16 -44.17
C LEU A 627 27.94 -25.13 -44.12
N LEU A 628 28.00 -24.19 -43.17
CA LEU A 628 27.13 -23.02 -43.16
C LEU A 628 27.78 -21.88 -43.96
N LYS A 629 27.02 -21.31 -44.88
CA LYS A 629 27.28 -20.03 -45.53
C LYS A 629 26.21 -19.04 -45.09
N LEU A 630 26.59 -18.02 -44.32
CA LEU A 630 25.69 -16.98 -43.82
C LEU A 630 26.03 -15.63 -44.47
N GLY A 631 25.04 -14.99 -45.09
CA GLY A 631 25.14 -13.69 -45.74
C GLY A 631 24.89 -12.53 -44.76
N ALA A 632 25.36 -11.34 -45.12
CA ALA A 632 25.18 -10.14 -44.30
C ALA A 632 23.72 -9.68 -44.18
N ASN A 633 22.86 -10.12 -45.09
CA ASN A 633 21.41 -9.92 -45.10
C ASN A 633 20.64 -11.00 -44.33
N GLY A 634 21.34 -11.87 -43.58
CA GLY A 634 20.74 -12.95 -42.80
C GLY A 634 20.39 -14.22 -43.58
N GLU A 635 20.36 -14.16 -44.91
CA GLU A 635 20.18 -15.35 -45.74
C GLU A 635 21.33 -16.32 -45.52
N TYR A 636 21.00 -17.57 -45.22
CA TYR A 636 21.98 -18.63 -45.10
C TYR A 636 21.65 -19.82 -45.99
N THR A 637 22.70 -20.55 -46.34
CA THR A 637 22.62 -21.88 -46.91
C THR A 637 23.51 -22.80 -46.09
N TYR A 638 22.93 -23.84 -45.51
CA TYR A 638 23.67 -24.95 -44.91
C TYR A 638 23.74 -26.09 -45.92
N THR A 639 24.94 -26.49 -46.31
CA THR A 639 25.18 -27.61 -47.23
C THR A 639 25.64 -28.81 -46.43
N LEU A 640 24.87 -29.90 -46.48
CA LEU A 640 25.20 -31.14 -45.77
C LEU A 640 26.42 -31.80 -46.42
N ASN A 641 27.26 -32.47 -45.64
CA ASN A 641 28.30 -33.35 -46.17
C ASN A 641 27.77 -34.80 -46.23
N PRO A 642 27.23 -35.25 -47.38
CA PRO A 642 26.61 -36.58 -47.48
C PRO A 642 27.61 -37.72 -47.28
N ASP A 643 28.92 -37.45 -47.36
CA ASP A 643 29.97 -38.46 -47.14
C ASP A 643 30.38 -38.61 -45.66
N ASN A 644 29.74 -37.90 -44.74
CA ASN A 644 30.03 -38.04 -43.32
C ASN A 644 29.52 -39.40 -42.80
N PRO A 645 30.40 -40.29 -42.28
CA PRO A 645 30.01 -41.63 -41.87
C PRO A 645 29.06 -41.67 -40.67
N VAL A 646 28.97 -40.58 -39.89
CA VAL A 646 28.02 -40.48 -38.76
C VAL A 646 26.63 -40.08 -39.25
N ILE A 647 26.53 -39.39 -40.40
CA ILE A 647 25.24 -39.05 -41.03
C ILE A 647 24.67 -40.32 -41.68
N LYS A 648 25.46 -41.04 -42.48
CA LYS A 648 25.05 -42.31 -43.14
C LYS A 648 24.64 -43.44 -42.18
N ALA A 649 24.79 -43.23 -40.88
CA ALA A 649 24.48 -44.20 -39.84
C ALA A 649 23.29 -43.73 -38.97
N LEU A 650 22.61 -42.65 -39.38
CA LEU A 650 21.40 -42.19 -38.70
C LEU A 650 20.22 -43.04 -39.15
N ASN A 651 19.41 -43.47 -38.18
CA ASN A 651 18.14 -44.11 -38.44
C ASN A 651 17.00 -43.12 -38.22
N THR A 652 15.77 -43.53 -38.53
CA THR A 652 14.57 -42.72 -38.31
C THR A 652 14.42 -42.42 -36.82
N GLY A 653 14.42 -41.13 -36.47
CA GLY A 653 14.36 -40.67 -35.09
C GLY A 653 15.72 -40.34 -34.47
N ASP A 654 16.82 -40.79 -35.08
CA ASP A 654 18.14 -40.26 -34.75
C ASP A 654 18.28 -38.85 -35.31
N THR A 655 18.92 -37.99 -34.52
CA THR A 655 19.20 -36.62 -34.94
C THR A 655 20.63 -36.25 -34.61
N LEU A 656 21.26 -35.52 -35.52
CA LEU A 656 22.50 -34.80 -35.28
C LEU A 656 22.21 -33.31 -35.34
N GLN A 657 22.98 -32.54 -34.59
CA GLN A 657 22.85 -31.08 -34.59
C GLN A 657 24.18 -30.44 -34.92
N ASP A 658 24.13 -29.49 -35.86
CA ASP A 658 25.13 -28.47 -36.03
C ASP A 658 24.56 -27.14 -35.52
N THR A 659 25.24 -26.52 -34.55
CA THR A 659 24.84 -25.24 -33.95
C THR A 659 25.86 -24.16 -34.31
N PHE A 660 25.37 -23.06 -34.87
CA PHE A 660 26.16 -21.91 -35.28
C PHE A 660 25.70 -20.66 -34.54
N THR A 661 26.62 -19.93 -33.92
CA THR A 661 26.30 -18.63 -33.30
C THR A 661 26.38 -17.54 -34.36
N TYR A 662 25.32 -16.74 -34.47
CA TYR A 662 25.32 -15.52 -35.27
C TYR A 662 25.06 -14.31 -34.38
N ALA A 663 25.45 -13.13 -34.88
CA ALA A 663 25.17 -11.86 -34.24
C ALA A 663 24.52 -10.94 -35.26
N VAL A 664 23.39 -10.35 -34.89
CA VAL A 664 22.82 -9.20 -35.58
C VAL A 664 23.42 -7.94 -34.97
N THR A 665 23.76 -6.98 -35.82
CA THR A 665 24.21 -5.66 -35.40
C THR A 665 23.43 -4.63 -36.19
N ASP A 666 22.76 -3.72 -35.50
CA ASP A 666 22.06 -2.59 -36.12
C ASP A 666 23.02 -1.45 -36.52
N ALA A 667 22.49 -0.26 -36.79
CA ALA A 667 23.25 0.83 -37.40
C ALA A 667 24.12 1.62 -36.41
N ASP A 668 23.78 1.64 -35.12
CA ASP A 668 24.53 2.34 -34.08
C ASP A 668 25.44 1.39 -33.26
N GLY A 669 25.31 0.08 -33.46
CA GLY A 669 26.30 -0.93 -33.13
C GLY A 669 25.85 -1.90 -32.04
N ASP A 670 24.59 -1.85 -31.67
CA ASP A 670 23.93 -2.72 -30.72
C ASP A 670 23.85 -4.14 -31.26
N LYS A 671 24.18 -5.10 -30.39
CA LYS A 671 24.39 -6.51 -30.78
C LYS A 671 23.46 -7.44 -30.04
N SER A 672 22.85 -8.33 -30.81
CA SER A 672 22.13 -9.48 -30.26
C SER A 672 22.69 -10.76 -30.86
N THR A 673 22.96 -11.73 -30.02
CA THR A 673 23.50 -13.03 -30.45
C THR A 673 22.45 -14.10 -30.29
N ALA A 674 22.30 -14.93 -31.29
CA ALA A 674 21.48 -16.13 -31.23
C ALA A 674 22.19 -17.28 -31.94
N THR A 675 21.54 -18.44 -31.95
CA THR A 675 22.06 -19.65 -32.56
C THR A 675 21.15 -20.12 -33.66
N LEU A 676 21.72 -20.42 -34.82
CA LEU A 676 21.09 -21.26 -35.82
C LEU A 676 21.44 -22.71 -35.52
N THR A 677 20.44 -23.51 -35.18
CA THR A 677 20.59 -24.96 -35.02
C THR A 677 20.02 -25.65 -36.24
N ILE A 678 20.89 -26.35 -36.97
CA ILE A 678 20.49 -27.25 -38.04
C ILE A 678 20.40 -28.65 -37.46
N THR A 679 19.18 -29.18 -37.41
CA THR A 679 18.94 -30.58 -37.05
C THR A 679 18.99 -31.41 -38.33
N ILE A 680 19.97 -32.29 -38.43
CA ILE A 680 20.03 -33.34 -39.44
C ILE A 680 19.19 -34.49 -38.91
N ASN A 681 18.07 -34.76 -39.59
CA ASN A 681 17.22 -35.88 -39.25
C ASN A 681 17.68 -37.09 -40.06
N GLY A 682 17.90 -38.21 -39.36
CA GLY A 682 18.00 -39.50 -40.03
C GLY A 682 16.70 -39.84 -40.73
N GLU A 683 16.83 -40.43 -41.92
CA GLU A 683 15.76 -41.06 -42.67
C GLU A 683 16.19 -42.52 -42.86
N ASP A 684 15.57 -43.43 -42.10
CA ASP A 684 15.81 -44.85 -42.30
C ASP A 684 15.25 -45.29 -43.66
N ALA A 685 16.00 -46.14 -44.35
CA ALA A 685 15.51 -46.84 -45.52
C ALA A 685 14.88 -48.19 -45.16
N ASP A 686 15.14 -48.71 -43.95
CA ASP A 686 14.56 -49.95 -43.41
C ASP A 686 13.07 -49.75 -43.13
N LYS A 687 12.24 -50.68 -43.61
CA LYS A 687 10.80 -50.76 -43.37
C LYS A 687 10.48 -52.04 -42.63
N SER A 688 9.59 -51.90 -41.65
CA SER A 688 8.94 -53.04 -41.02
C SER A 688 7.46 -53.03 -41.33
N ILE A 689 7.02 -53.94 -42.19
CA ILE A 689 5.63 -53.98 -42.65
C ILE A 689 5.03 -55.32 -42.26
N ILE A 690 3.93 -55.24 -41.50
CA ILE A 690 3.09 -56.38 -41.15
C ILE A 690 1.82 -56.26 -41.99
N GLY A 691 1.56 -57.25 -42.82
CA GLY A 691 0.32 -57.33 -43.57
C GLY A 691 -0.88 -57.76 -42.72
N THR A 692 -2.04 -57.71 -43.33
CA THR A 692 -3.29 -58.22 -42.76
C THR A 692 -3.36 -59.74 -42.94
N ASN A 693 -4.31 -60.42 -42.30
CA ASN A 693 -4.55 -61.86 -42.55
C ASN A 693 -5.21 -62.16 -43.92
N GLY A 694 -4.91 -61.39 -44.95
CA GLY A 694 -5.59 -61.41 -46.23
C GLY A 694 -4.71 -60.79 -47.30
N SER A 695 -4.81 -61.31 -48.53
CA SER A 695 -3.76 -61.16 -49.56
C SER A 695 -3.17 -59.75 -49.67
N ASN A 696 -1.86 -59.69 -49.54
CA ASN A 696 -1.07 -58.49 -49.48
C ASN A 696 -0.01 -58.42 -50.58
N THR A 697 0.30 -57.18 -50.97
CA THR A 697 1.47 -56.86 -51.78
C THR A 697 2.30 -55.87 -50.99
N ILE A 698 3.39 -56.35 -50.44
CA ILE A 698 4.28 -55.59 -49.56
C ILE A 698 5.57 -55.29 -50.33
N THR A 699 6.06 -54.06 -50.20
CA THR A 699 7.31 -53.64 -50.84
C THR A 699 8.14 -52.84 -49.84
N GLY A 700 9.32 -53.36 -49.54
CA GLY A 700 10.35 -52.76 -48.74
C GLY A 700 11.01 -51.55 -49.41
N GLY A 701 12.13 -51.12 -48.86
CA GLY A 701 12.84 -49.89 -49.16
C GLY A 701 14.20 -50.12 -49.78
N THR A 702 15.14 -49.23 -49.43
CA THR A 702 16.56 -49.36 -49.79
C THR A 702 17.42 -49.66 -48.56
N GLY A 703 16.78 -50.19 -47.51
CA GLY A 703 17.38 -50.56 -46.24
C GLY A 703 17.00 -51.99 -45.88
N ASN A 704 17.50 -52.48 -44.75
CA ASN A 704 17.33 -53.86 -44.29
C ASN A 704 15.91 -54.09 -43.72
N ASP A 705 14.98 -54.47 -44.57
CA ASP A 705 13.58 -54.55 -44.27
C ASP A 705 13.20 -55.81 -43.46
N ALA A 706 12.14 -55.70 -42.66
CA ALA A 706 11.49 -56.83 -42.00
C ALA A 706 10.02 -56.92 -42.44
N LEU A 707 9.73 -57.84 -43.35
CA LEU A 707 8.41 -57.96 -43.95
C LEU A 707 7.71 -59.22 -43.45
N ILE A 708 6.47 -59.08 -43.00
CA ILE A 708 5.63 -60.18 -42.51
C ILE A 708 4.31 -60.12 -43.29
N GLY A 709 3.99 -61.18 -44.04
CA GLY A 709 2.83 -61.21 -44.93
C GLY A 709 1.52 -61.13 -44.16
N ASP A 710 1.39 -61.88 -43.07
CA ASP A 710 0.18 -61.88 -42.26
C ASP A 710 0.43 -61.53 -40.78
N ALA A 711 -0.50 -60.80 -40.17
CA ALA A 711 -0.40 -60.40 -38.77
C ALA A 711 -0.42 -61.60 -37.80
N GLY A 712 -1.24 -62.63 -38.07
CA GLY A 712 -1.53 -63.72 -37.14
C GLY A 712 -2.25 -63.23 -35.87
N ASP A 713 -3.50 -63.62 -35.66
CA ASP A 713 -4.24 -63.28 -34.42
C ASP A 713 -5.25 -64.41 -34.08
N TYR A 714 -5.91 -64.34 -32.93
CA TYR A 714 -6.97 -65.27 -32.49
C TYR A 714 -8.29 -64.55 -32.10
N GLN A 715 -9.41 -65.28 -32.04
CA GLN A 715 -10.72 -64.77 -31.56
C GLN A 715 -11.07 -65.27 -30.13
N LEU A 716 -11.70 -64.43 -29.28
CA LEU A 716 -12.16 -64.75 -27.90
C LEU A 716 -13.68 -65.03 -27.84
N ILE A 717 -14.13 -66.06 -27.10
CA ILE A 717 -15.44 -66.70 -27.30
C ILE A 717 -16.45 -66.40 -26.16
N ILE A 718 -17.17 -65.27 -26.21
CA ILE A 718 -18.65 -65.38 -26.19
C ILE A 718 -18.99 -65.75 -27.62
N LYS A 719 -19.55 -66.94 -27.84
CA LYS A 719 -19.64 -67.53 -29.19
C LYS A 719 -20.30 -66.55 -30.16
N PRO A 720 -19.61 -66.13 -31.24
CA PRO A 720 -20.19 -65.26 -32.26
C PRO A 720 -21.54 -65.83 -32.74
N GLY A 721 -22.58 -65.00 -32.74
CA GLY A 721 -23.92 -65.36 -33.23
C GLY A 721 -24.86 -66.00 -32.19
N HIS A 722 -24.59 -65.89 -30.89
CA HIS A 722 -25.52 -66.29 -29.83
C HIS A 722 -26.05 -65.09 -29.03
N ASP A 723 -27.33 -65.12 -28.69
CA ASP A 723 -27.99 -64.07 -27.91
C ASP A 723 -27.95 -64.40 -26.40
N TYR A 724 -27.77 -63.37 -25.55
CA TYR A 724 -27.57 -63.52 -24.11
C TYR A 724 -28.48 -62.63 -23.27
N ASN A 725 -28.90 -63.12 -22.09
CA ASN A 725 -29.41 -62.27 -21.01
C ASN A 725 -28.39 -62.28 -19.86
N VAL A 726 -27.88 -61.11 -19.50
CA VAL A 726 -26.85 -60.96 -18.47
C VAL A 726 -27.40 -60.18 -17.28
N ALA A 727 -27.31 -60.77 -16.09
CA ALA A 727 -27.56 -60.08 -14.83
C ALA A 727 -26.23 -59.80 -14.11
N VAL A 728 -25.90 -58.53 -13.95
CA VAL A 728 -24.82 -58.12 -13.04
C VAL A 728 -25.45 -57.85 -11.67
N ILE A 729 -25.06 -58.62 -10.67
CA ILE A 729 -25.52 -58.47 -9.29
C ILE A 729 -24.36 -57.95 -8.47
N LEU A 730 -24.44 -56.70 -8.02
CA LEU A 730 -23.38 -56.02 -7.29
C LEU A 730 -23.78 -55.72 -5.85
N ASP A 731 -22.97 -56.20 -4.92
CA ASP A 731 -23.03 -55.82 -3.52
C ASP A 731 -22.69 -54.34 -3.36
N THR A 732 -23.52 -53.62 -2.62
CA THR A 732 -23.35 -52.22 -2.27
C THR A 732 -23.54 -52.02 -0.77
N SER A 733 -23.31 -53.07 0.03
CA SER A 733 -23.36 -52.98 1.49
C SER A 733 -22.21 -52.15 2.04
N SER A 734 -22.29 -51.77 3.32
CA SER A 734 -21.30 -50.86 3.90
C SER A 734 -19.87 -51.42 3.86
N SER A 735 -19.68 -52.75 3.81
CA SER A 735 -18.36 -53.37 3.67
C SER A 735 -17.66 -52.96 2.36
N MET A 736 -18.42 -52.80 1.27
CA MET A 736 -17.86 -52.45 -0.05
C MET A 736 -17.15 -51.09 -0.07
N ALA A 737 -17.54 -50.16 0.80
CA ALA A 737 -16.82 -48.89 0.98
C ALA A 737 -15.72 -48.96 2.04
N ASN A 738 -15.83 -49.88 3.00
CA ASN A 738 -14.93 -49.96 4.15
C ASN A 738 -13.69 -50.80 3.88
N TYR A 739 -13.83 -51.91 3.16
CA TYR A 739 -12.69 -52.72 2.75
C TYR A 739 -12.00 -52.07 1.56
N LYS A 740 -10.67 -52.10 1.62
CA LYS A 740 -9.79 -51.43 0.68
C LYS A 740 -8.72 -52.38 0.21
N THR A 741 -8.33 -52.24 -1.04
CA THR A 741 -7.18 -52.95 -1.59
C THR A 741 -5.87 -52.43 -0.99
N SER A 742 -4.80 -53.16 -1.29
CA SER A 742 -3.44 -52.71 -1.04
C SER A 742 -3.13 -51.33 -1.66
N SER A 743 -3.81 -50.96 -2.76
CA SER A 743 -3.73 -49.63 -3.39
C SER A 743 -4.54 -48.53 -2.68
N GLY A 744 -5.31 -48.86 -1.64
CA GLY A 744 -6.09 -47.91 -0.83
C GLY A 744 -7.46 -47.55 -1.39
N GLU A 745 -7.83 -48.09 -2.55
CA GLU A 745 -9.14 -47.97 -3.18
C GLU A 745 -10.15 -48.89 -2.50
N SER A 746 -11.38 -48.41 -2.32
CA SER A 746 -12.47 -49.24 -1.80
C SER A 746 -12.90 -50.31 -2.82
N TYR A 747 -13.41 -51.45 -2.37
CA TYR A 747 -13.95 -52.47 -3.28
C TYR A 747 -15.09 -51.94 -4.15
N MET A 748 -15.85 -50.97 -3.66
CA MET A 748 -16.86 -50.25 -4.45
C MET A 748 -16.25 -49.45 -5.61
N GLU A 749 -15.07 -48.85 -5.43
CA GLU A 749 -14.37 -48.13 -6.51
C GLU A 749 -13.82 -49.08 -7.58
N ILE A 750 -13.34 -50.25 -7.16
CA ILE A 750 -12.78 -51.27 -8.05
C ILE A 750 -13.88 -51.96 -8.84
N ALA A 751 -14.95 -52.37 -8.18
CA ALA A 751 -16.13 -52.93 -8.84
C ALA A 751 -16.67 -51.95 -9.88
N ARG A 752 -16.72 -50.64 -9.57
CA ARG A 752 -17.19 -49.61 -10.51
C ARG A 752 -16.29 -49.47 -11.74
N LYS A 753 -14.97 -49.44 -11.57
CA LYS A 753 -14.01 -49.28 -12.69
C LYS A 753 -14.05 -50.47 -13.64
N SER A 754 -14.09 -51.66 -13.08
CA SER A 754 -14.00 -52.88 -13.85
C SER A 754 -15.34 -53.25 -14.51
N LEU A 755 -16.46 -52.95 -13.84
CA LEU A 755 -17.79 -53.03 -14.48
C LEU A 755 -17.99 -51.97 -15.56
N LEU A 756 -17.27 -50.84 -15.51
CA LEU A 756 -17.25 -49.86 -16.59
C LEU A 756 -16.53 -50.42 -17.83
N LYS A 757 -15.40 -51.11 -17.63
CA LYS A 757 -14.69 -51.83 -18.70
C LYS A 757 -15.57 -52.93 -19.29
N LEU A 758 -16.13 -53.80 -18.45
CA LEU A 758 -17.03 -54.88 -18.89
C LEU A 758 -18.25 -54.35 -19.66
N ALA A 759 -18.82 -53.21 -19.26
CA ALA A 759 -19.94 -52.60 -19.99
C ALA A 759 -19.53 -52.17 -21.41
N GLN A 760 -18.29 -51.70 -21.60
CA GLN A 760 -17.75 -51.35 -22.91
C GLN A 760 -17.45 -52.60 -23.74
N ASP A 761 -16.89 -53.64 -23.12
CA ASP A 761 -16.63 -54.93 -23.80
C ASP A 761 -17.94 -55.59 -24.27
N PHE A 762 -18.99 -55.50 -23.46
CA PHE A 762 -20.34 -55.92 -23.83
C PHE A 762 -20.98 -55.10 -24.95
N ALA A 763 -20.42 -53.95 -25.34
CA ALA A 763 -20.98 -53.13 -26.42
C ALA A 763 -20.53 -53.60 -27.82
N GLY A 764 -19.39 -54.30 -27.89
CA GLY A 764 -18.76 -54.77 -29.13
C GLY A 764 -18.96 -56.27 -29.43
N HIS A 765 -19.88 -56.94 -28.74
CA HIS A 765 -20.18 -58.37 -28.93
C HIS A 765 -21.02 -58.65 -30.20
N ASP A 766 -20.85 -59.84 -30.78
CA ASP A 766 -21.61 -60.31 -31.94
C ASP A 766 -22.85 -61.13 -31.51
N GLY A 767 -23.98 -60.44 -31.23
CA GLY A 767 -25.28 -61.03 -30.85
C GLY A 767 -26.27 -59.98 -30.31
N ASN A 768 -27.45 -60.38 -29.81
CA ASN A 768 -28.32 -59.50 -29.00
C ASN A 768 -28.07 -59.76 -27.51
N LEU A 769 -27.82 -58.69 -26.75
CA LEU A 769 -27.46 -58.80 -25.33
C LEU A 769 -28.39 -57.97 -24.46
N ASN A 770 -29.22 -58.62 -23.65
CA ASN A 770 -30.02 -57.93 -22.63
C ASN A 770 -29.24 -57.85 -21.33
N VAL A 771 -29.04 -56.65 -20.78
CA VAL A 771 -28.28 -56.46 -19.53
C VAL A 771 -29.13 -55.80 -18.46
N THR A 772 -29.16 -56.42 -17.28
CA THR A 772 -29.70 -55.80 -16.07
C THR A 772 -28.62 -55.66 -15.00
N LEU A 773 -28.68 -54.58 -14.24
CA LEU A 773 -27.83 -54.36 -13.07
C LEU A 773 -28.71 -54.32 -11.82
N PHE A 774 -28.47 -55.26 -10.92
CA PHE A 774 -29.00 -55.22 -9.56
C PHE A 774 -27.91 -54.74 -8.60
N ALA A 775 -28.21 -53.69 -7.84
CA ALA A 775 -27.40 -53.30 -6.70
C ALA A 775 -28.14 -53.70 -5.44
N PHE A 776 -27.47 -54.37 -4.50
CA PHE A 776 -28.13 -54.82 -3.28
C PHE A 776 -27.35 -54.46 -2.04
N ASN A 777 -28.10 -54.19 -0.97
CA ASN A 777 -27.56 -54.09 0.38
C ASN A 777 -28.57 -54.66 1.38
N THR A 778 -29.20 -53.83 2.21
CA THR A 778 -30.31 -54.25 3.09
C THR A 778 -31.49 -54.76 2.27
N THR A 779 -31.73 -54.15 1.11
CA THR A 779 -32.72 -54.56 0.11
C THR A 779 -32.07 -54.59 -1.27
N SER A 780 -32.67 -55.33 -2.19
CA SER A 780 -32.33 -55.36 -3.60
C SER A 780 -32.91 -54.14 -4.32
N LYS A 781 -32.21 -53.67 -5.35
CA LYS A 781 -32.69 -52.65 -6.27
C LYS A 781 -32.22 -52.95 -7.68
N GLN A 782 -33.17 -53.12 -8.60
CA GLN A 782 -32.87 -53.07 -10.03
C GLN A 782 -32.51 -51.64 -10.43
N VAL A 783 -31.25 -51.42 -10.78
CA VAL A 783 -30.67 -50.10 -11.05
C VAL A 783 -30.96 -49.68 -12.48
N ILE A 784 -30.83 -50.62 -13.41
CA ILE A 784 -31.14 -50.45 -14.81
C ILE A 784 -31.43 -51.80 -15.46
N ASN A 785 -32.24 -51.79 -16.50
CA ASN A 785 -32.45 -52.91 -17.40
C ASN A 785 -32.46 -52.37 -18.82
N ILE A 786 -31.56 -52.88 -19.65
CA ILE A 786 -31.35 -52.48 -21.04
C ILE A 786 -31.62 -53.71 -21.89
N SER A 787 -32.52 -53.55 -22.84
CA SER A 787 -32.68 -54.51 -23.92
C SER A 787 -31.73 -54.15 -25.04
N ASP A 788 -31.04 -55.14 -25.59
CA ASP A 788 -30.11 -55.00 -26.70
C ASP A 788 -29.02 -53.92 -26.48
N LEU A 789 -28.09 -54.25 -25.58
CA LEU A 789 -26.95 -53.40 -25.26
C LEU A 789 -26.01 -53.33 -26.49
N THR A 790 -25.74 -52.10 -26.92
CA THR A 790 -24.85 -51.76 -28.04
C THR A 790 -24.02 -50.54 -27.65
N GLU A 791 -23.01 -50.20 -28.46
CA GLU A 791 -22.23 -48.97 -28.28
C GLU A 791 -23.09 -47.71 -28.18
N SER A 792 -24.27 -47.69 -28.82
CA SER A 792 -25.16 -46.53 -28.84
C SER A 792 -25.90 -46.26 -27.51
N ASN A 793 -26.05 -47.28 -26.65
CA ASN A 793 -26.85 -47.19 -25.43
C ASN A 793 -26.10 -47.62 -24.16
N VAL A 794 -24.86 -48.09 -24.30
CA VAL A 794 -23.97 -48.47 -23.19
C VAL A 794 -23.80 -47.37 -22.15
N ASP A 795 -23.81 -46.10 -22.58
CA ASP A 795 -23.69 -44.94 -21.69
C ASP A 795 -24.75 -44.91 -20.58
N GLN A 796 -25.94 -45.46 -20.82
CA GLN A 796 -26.99 -45.53 -19.80
C GLN A 796 -26.58 -46.46 -18.64
N LEU A 797 -25.93 -47.58 -18.96
CA LEU A 797 -25.39 -48.52 -17.98
C LEU A 797 -24.22 -47.89 -17.22
N VAL A 798 -23.31 -47.24 -17.96
CA VAL A 798 -22.14 -46.53 -17.42
C VAL A 798 -22.54 -45.48 -16.38
N VAL A 799 -23.52 -44.64 -16.70
CA VAL A 799 -24.01 -43.60 -15.78
C VAL A 799 -24.56 -44.19 -14.49
N LYS A 800 -25.27 -45.32 -14.58
CA LYS A 800 -25.86 -45.97 -13.41
C LYS A 800 -24.82 -46.62 -12.52
N ILE A 801 -23.84 -47.32 -13.09
CA ILE A 801 -22.71 -47.90 -12.37
C ILE A 801 -21.93 -46.81 -11.62
N LYS A 802 -21.68 -45.66 -12.27
CA LYS A 802 -21.01 -44.51 -11.63
C LYS A 802 -21.78 -43.92 -10.44
N SER A 803 -23.10 -44.00 -10.46
CA SER A 803 -23.97 -43.41 -9.42
C SER A 803 -24.13 -44.26 -8.15
N LEU A 804 -23.60 -45.49 -8.11
CA LEU A 804 -23.79 -46.38 -6.98
C LEU A 804 -22.96 -45.97 -5.77
N VAL A 805 -23.61 -46.01 -4.61
CA VAL A 805 -23.04 -45.66 -3.30
C VAL A 805 -23.29 -46.82 -2.34
N ALA A 806 -22.26 -47.18 -1.58
CA ALA A 806 -22.34 -48.28 -0.63
C ALA A 806 -22.99 -47.86 0.71
N GLY A 807 -23.72 -48.77 1.35
CA GLY A 807 -24.32 -48.59 2.67
C GLY A 807 -25.27 -49.74 3.05
N GLY A 808 -25.65 -49.85 4.32
CA GLY A 808 -26.55 -50.92 4.79
C GLY A 808 -25.89 -52.28 5.02
N THR A 809 -26.70 -53.33 5.19
CA THR A 809 -26.28 -54.73 5.41
C THR A 809 -26.24 -55.53 4.10
N THR A 810 -26.00 -56.84 4.13
CA THR A 810 -25.87 -57.69 2.94
C THR A 810 -27.04 -58.68 2.85
N ASN A 811 -27.86 -58.61 1.81
CA ASN A 811 -29.10 -59.39 1.64
C ASN A 811 -29.11 -60.17 0.30
N TYR A 812 -28.49 -61.37 0.31
CA TYR A 812 -28.46 -62.23 -0.88
C TYR A 812 -29.85 -62.76 -1.27
N ASP A 813 -30.67 -63.06 -0.26
CA ASP A 813 -32.01 -63.63 -0.47
C ASP A 813 -32.89 -62.74 -1.35
N ASP A 814 -32.87 -61.44 -1.08
CA ASP A 814 -33.69 -60.47 -1.80
C ASP A 814 -33.23 -60.30 -3.25
N VAL A 815 -31.92 -60.15 -3.48
CA VAL A 815 -31.39 -59.91 -4.83
C VAL A 815 -31.45 -61.13 -5.73
N PHE A 816 -31.27 -62.34 -5.18
CA PHE A 816 -31.41 -63.57 -5.96
C PHE A 816 -32.86 -63.81 -6.36
N ARG A 817 -33.82 -63.46 -5.50
CA ARG A 817 -35.25 -63.56 -5.82
C ARG A 817 -35.64 -62.55 -6.91
N ASP A 818 -35.13 -61.33 -6.86
CA ASP A 818 -35.35 -60.31 -7.88
C ASP A 818 -34.70 -60.67 -9.22
N ALA A 819 -33.44 -61.14 -9.21
CA ALA A 819 -32.75 -61.58 -10.41
C ALA A 819 -33.44 -62.79 -11.06
N SER A 820 -33.88 -63.76 -10.25
CA SER A 820 -34.68 -64.90 -10.72
C SER A 820 -35.99 -64.44 -11.34
N SER A 821 -36.66 -63.45 -10.74
CA SER A 821 -37.89 -62.86 -11.27
C SER A 821 -37.66 -62.18 -12.62
N TRP A 822 -36.55 -61.45 -12.76
CA TRP A 822 -36.17 -60.83 -14.03
C TRP A 822 -35.87 -61.86 -15.12
N PHE A 823 -35.04 -62.87 -14.82
CA PHE A 823 -34.79 -63.97 -15.76
C PHE A 823 -36.10 -64.63 -16.16
N ASN A 824 -37.00 -64.95 -15.23
CA ASN A 824 -38.30 -65.54 -15.58
C ASN A 824 -39.15 -64.64 -16.51
N GLN A 825 -38.90 -63.33 -16.57
CA GLN A 825 -39.54 -62.41 -17.52
C GLN A 825 -38.85 -62.38 -18.89
N VAL A 826 -37.53 -62.59 -18.96
CA VAL A 826 -36.73 -62.47 -20.21
C VAL A 826 -36.30 -63.81 -20.84
N SER A 827 -36.37 -64.91 -20.09
CA SER A 827 -35.96 -66.26 -20.50
C SER A 827 -36.84 -66.91 -21.57
N GLY A 828 -37.92 -66.26 -22.01
CA GLY A 828 -38.78 -66.76 -23.10
C GLY A 828 -38.16 -66.71 -24.50
N ASN A 829 -36.96 -66.11 -24.63
CA ASN A 829 -36.37 -65.72 -25.92
C ASN A 829 -35.28 -66.67 -26.44
N ASN A 830 -35.03 -67.81 -25.79
CA ASN A 830 -33.98 -68.79 -26.17
C ASN A 830 -32.53 -68.29 -25.99
N TYR A 831 -32.34 -67.20 -25.24
CA TYR A 831 -31.04 -66.57 -24.98
C TYR A 831 -30.32 -67.31 -23.86
N LYS A 832 -28.98 -67.35 -23.91
CA LYS A 832 -28.20 -67.93 -22.82
C LYS A 832 -28.18 -66.94 -21.64
N ASN A 833 -28.56 -67.43 -20.47
CA ASN A 833 -28.64 -66.61 -19.27
C ASN A 833 -27.36 -66.73 -18.46
N VAL A 834 -26.74 -65.61 -18.14
CA VAL A 834 -25.50 -65.53 -17.36
C VAL A 834 -25.67 -64.51 -16.24
N THR A 835 -25.17 -64.83 -15.06
CA THR A 835 -25.15 -63.92 -13.91
C THR A 835 -23.72 -63.72 -13.44
N TYR A 836 -23.29 -62.47 -13.31
CA TYR A 836 -22.09 -62.12 -12.56
C TYR A 836 -22.50 -61.68 -11.16
N PHE A 837 -22.20 -62.51 -10.16
CA PHE A 837 -22.51 -62.24 -8.76
C PHE A 837 -21.28 -61.73 -8.01
N LEU A 838 -21.30 -60.45 -7.66
CA LEU A 838 -20.15 -59.70 -7.15
C LEU A 838 -20.39 -59.26 -5.71
N THR A 839 -19.56 -59.71 -4.76
CA THR A 839 -19.79 -59.45 -3.33
C THR A 839 -18.53 -59.47 -2.49
N ASP A 840 -18.49 -58.64 -1.44
CA ASP A 840 -17.40 -58.63 -0.46
C ASP A 840 -17.82 -59.11 0.92
N GLY A 841 -19.09 -59.49 1.14
CA GLY A 841 -19.59 -59.80 2.48
C GLY A 841 -20.59 -60.94 2.49
N GLN A 842 -20.63 -61.70 3.59
CA GLN A 842 -21.61 -62.78 3.78
C GLN A 842 -23.03 -62.24 4.05
N PRO A 843 -24.10 -63.01 3.78
CA PRO A 843 -25.48 -62.54 3.99
C PRO A 843 -25.78 -62.34 5.49
N THR A 844 -26.03 -61.08 5.85
CA THR A 844 -26.25 -60.59 7.23
C THR A 844 -27.70 -60.16 7.49
N THR A 845 -28.56 -60.27 6.49
CA THR A 845 -30.01 -60.12 6.59
C THR A 845 -30.72 -60.88 5.46
N TYR A 846 -32.06 -60.98 5.51
CA TYR A 846 -32.89 -61.68 4.52
C TYR A 846 -34.32 -61.11 4.46
N GLY A 847 -35.07 -61.47 3.42
CA GLY A 847 -36.45 -61.01 3.15
C GLY A 847 -36.56 -59.60 2.55
N ASP A 848 -37.77 -59.25 2.06
CA ASP A 848 -38.04 -58.03 1.25
C ASP A 848 -37.68 -56.69 1.95
N THR A 849 -37.60 -56.67 3.27
CA THR A 849 -37.33 -55.44 4.05
C THR A 849 -35.93 -55.43 4.68
N GLY A 850 -35.26 -56.58 4.73
CA GLY A 850 -34.01 -56.77 5.46
C GLY A 850 -34.06 -56.40 6.95
N MET A 851 -35.25 -56.24 7.56
CA MET A 851 -35.43 -55.89 8.97
C MET A 851 -35.66 -57.13 9.83
N VAL A 852 -34.59 -57.86 10.11
CA VAL A 852 -34.62 -59.08 10.93
C VAL A 852 -34.11 -58.85 12.35
N LYS A 853 -34.49 -59.72 13.30
CA LYS A 853 -34.20 -59.57 14.74
C LYS A 853 -32.70 -59.44 15.07
N TYR A 854 -31.83 -60.05 14.27
CA TYR A 854 -30.37 -60.03 14.44
C TYR A 854 -29.65 -59.42 13.23
N ARG A 855 -30.21 -58.33 12.67
CA ARG A 855 -29.66 -57.62 11.50
C ARG A 855 -28.18 -57.26 11.70
N GLY A 856 -27.35 -57.57 10.71
CA GLY A 856 -25.90 -57.32 10.73
C GLY A 856 -25.06 -58.49 11.23
N TYR A 857 -25.69 -59.57 11.73
CA TYR A 857 -25.02 -60.83 12.07
C TYR A 857 -25.39 -61.92 11.08
N ILE A 858 -24.45 -62.85 10.86
CA ILE A 858 -24.71 -64.03 10.03
C ILE A 858 -25.50 -65.04 10.86
N THR A 859 -26.63 -65.50 10.33
CA THR A 859 -27.54 -66.46 11.00
C THR A 859 -27.84 -67.64 10.07
N GLN A 860 -28.08 -68.83 10.64
CA GLN A 860 -28.42 -70.01 9.84
C GLN A 860 -29.69 -69.79 9.00
N GLU A 861 -30.65 -69.03 9.52
CA GLU A 861 -31.86 -68.68 8.78
C GLU A 861 -31.57 -67.79 7.57
N GLY A 862 -30.67 -66.80 7.70
CA GLY A 862 -30.20 -65.98 6.58
C GLY A 862 -29.43 -66.79 5.53
N ILE A 863 -28.55 -67.71 5.94
CA ILE A 863 -27.85 -68.61 5.00
C ILE A 863 -28.85 -69.51 4.26
N ASN A 864 -29.79 -70.12 4.97
CA ASN A 864 -30.80 -70.99 4.35
C ASN A 864 -31.62 -70.21 3.32
N LYS A 865 -32.02 -68.97 3.62
CA LYS A 865 -32.78 -68.12 2.69
C LYS A 865 -31.98 -67.72 1.46
N ALA A 866 -30.70 -67.36 1.64
CA ALA A 866 -29.80 -67.08 0.52
C ALA A 866 -29.59 -68.32 -0.38
N LEU A 867 -29.42 -69.51 0.20
CA LEU A 867 -29.27 -70.75 -0.57
C LEU A 867 -30.59 -71.18 -1.25
N GLU A 868 -31.74 -70.99 -0.58
CA GLU A 868 -33.07 -71.27 -1.15
C GLU A 868 -33.33 -70.40 -2.40
N SER A 869 -33.05 -69.10 -2.33
CA SER A 869 -33.23 -68.18 -3.45
C SER A 869 -32.19 -68.37 -4.55
N PHE A 870 -30.92 -68.64 -4.21
CA PHE A 870 -29.88 -68.99 -5.18
C PHE A 870 -30.21 -70.30 -5.93
N ALA A 871 -30.79 -71.29 -5.24
CA ALA A 871 -31.23 -72.53 -5.88
C ALA A 871 -32.30 -72.30 -6.96
N GLU A 872 -33.09 -71.22 -6.87
CA GLU A 872 -34.00 -70.83 -7.95
C GLU A 872 -33.28 -70.08 -9.08
N LEU A 873 -32.33 -69.19 -8.76
CA LEU A 873 -31.54 -68.45 -9.75
C LEU A 873 -30.66 -69.38 -10.62
N SER A 874 -30.00 -70.35 -9.98
CA SER A 874 -29.12 -71.32 -10.62
C SER A 874 -29.83 -72.30 -11.57
N LYS A 875 -31.16 -72.39 -11.52
CA LYS A 875 -31.95 -73.16 -12.51
C LYS A 875 -32.15 -72.40 -13.82
N VAL A 876 -32.03 -71.07 -13.78
CA VAL A 876 -32.38 -70.19 -14.89
C VAL A 876 -31.20 -69.39 -15.40
N SER A 877 -30.03 -69.43 -14.75
CA SER A 877 -28.82 -68.71 -15.18
C SER A 877 -27.54 -69.44 -14.77
N ASP A 878 -26.50 -69.31 -15.59
CA ASP A 878 -25.12 -69.67 -15.26
C ASP A 878 -24.55 -68.54 -14.38
N VAL A 879 -24.44 -68.77 -13.08
CA VAL A 879 -23.98 -67.80 -12.09
C VAL A 879 -22.49 -67.98 -11.81
N HIS A 880 -21.70 -66.99 -12.25
CA HIS A 880 -20.29 -66.82 -11.92
C HIS A 880 -20.17 -65.93 -10.68
N ALA A 881 -19.66 -66.47 -9.58
CA ALA A 881 -19.50 -65.75 -8.33
C ALA A 881 -18.07 -65.22 -8.17
N VAL A 882 -17.94 -63.91 -7.96
CA VAL A 882 -16.67 -63.21 -7.76
C VAL A 882 -16.69 -62.48 -6.41
N GLY A 883 -15.78 -62.89 -5.54
CA GLY A 883 -15.64 -62.37 -4.18
C GLY A 883 -14.51 -61.35 -4.07
N PHE A 884 -14.67 -60.34 -3.21
CA PHE A 884 -13.55 -59.49 -2.82
C PHE A 884 -12.90 -60.01 -1.52
N SER A 885 -11.57 -60.10 -1.52
CA SER A 885 -10.78 -60.97 -0.63
C SER A 885 -10.83 -60.70 0.87
N GLN A 886 -11.14 -59.48 1.32
CA GLN A 886 -11.13 -59.14 2.75
C GLN A 886 -12.42 -59.49 3.51
N GLY A 887 -13.53 -59.80 2.84
CA GLY A 887 -14.81 -60.03 3.54
C GLY A 887 -15.60 -61.28 3.15
N VAL A 888 -15.18 -62.02 2.12
CA VAL A 888 -15.72 -63.33 1.72
C VAL A 888 -14.61 -64.36 1.58
N GLN A 889 -14.89 -65.62 1.94
CA GLN A 889 -13.98 -66.75 1.73
C GLN A 889 -14.40 -67.53 0.48
N ALA A 890 -13.44 -67.90 -0.37
CA ALA A 890 -13.69 -68.60 -1.64
C ALA A 890 -14.56 -69.86 -1.48
N ASN A 891 -14.23 -70.69 -0.49
CA ASN A 891 -14.94 -71.94 -0.19
C ASN A 891 -16.40 -71.78 0.29
N MET A 892 -16.83 -70.57 0.66
CA MET A 892 -18.22 -70.23 0.95
C MET A 892 -18.92 -69.71 -0.31
N LEU A 893 -18.23 -68.90 -1.11
CA LEU A 893 -18.78 -68.33 -2.32
C LEU A 893 -19.03 -69.38 -3.40
N ASP A 894 -18.28 -70.48 -3.39
CA ASP A 894 -18.54 -71.66 -4.24
C ASP A 894 -20.01 -72.13 -4.15
N PHE A 895 -20.68 -71.99 -3.01
CA PHE A 895 -22.10 -72.37 -2.86
C PHE A 895 -23.08 -71.46 -3.61
N PHE A 896 -22.59 -70.36 -4.19
CA PHE A 896 -23.33 -69.39 -5.00
C PHE A 896 -22.79 -69.30 -6.44
N ASP A 897 -22.06 -70.32 -6.88
CA ASP A 897 -21.57 -70.50 -8.27
C ASP A 897 -22.05 -71.85 -8.83
N ASN A 898 -22.41 -71.91 -10.12
CA ASN A 898 -22.83 -73.16 -10.79
C ASN A 898 -22.09 -73.48 -12.11
N THR A 899 -20.93 -72.87 -12.38
CA THR A 899 -20.36 -72.72 -13.74
C THR A 899 -19.23 -73.70 -14.13
N VAL A 900 -19.23 -74.92 -13.58
CA VAL A 900 -18.16 -75.91 -13.81
C VAL A 900 -18.63 -77.11 -14.66
N PRO A 901 -17.80 -77.66 -15.58
CA PRO A 901 -18.26 -78.58 -16.64
C PRO A 901 -18.79 -79.95 -16.19
N ASP A 902 -18.38 -80.45 -15.02
CA ASP A 902 -18.59 -81.86 -14.63
C ASP A 902 -19.75 -82.09 -13.63
N GLY A 903 -20.46 -81.03 -13.22
CA GLY A 903 -21.55 -81.11 -12.24
C GLY A 903 -21.05 -81.52 -10.85
N HIS A 904 -20.73 -80.56 -9.99
CA HIS A 904 -20.09 -80.89 -8.71
C HIS A 904 -21.03 -81.36 -7.60
N SER A 905 -20.45 -82.23 -6.77
CA SER A 905 -20.98 -82.94 -5.60
C SER A 905 -21.54 -82.07 -4.49
N LEU A 906 -22.59 -82.55 -3.81
CA LEU A 906 -23.11 -81.99 -2.55
C LEU A 906 -21.98 -81.79 -1.52
N ARG A 907 -21.69 -80.53 -1.17
CA ARG A 907 -20.74 -80.16 -0.10
C ARG A 907 -21.50 -79.71 1.15
N ASN A 908 -20.88 -79.87 2.33
CA ASN A 908 -21.45 -79.49 3.63
C ASN A 908 -20.35 -78.90 4.51
N ASN A 909 -20.27 -77.57 4.59
CA ASN A 909 -19.20 -76.84 5.26
C ASN A 909 -19.75 -75.93 6.36
N SER A 910 -19.15 -75.96 7.56
CA SER A 910 -19.53 -75.11 8.70
C SER A 910 -18.51 -73.98 8.91
N PHE A 911 -19.00 -72.76 9.12
CA PHE A 911 -18.20 -71.53 9.26
C PHE A 911 -18.53 -70.79 10.57
N TYR A 912 -17.50 -70.20 11.20
CA TYR A 912 -17.58 -69.55 12.52
C TYR A 912 -17.41 -68.03 12.50
N TYR A 913 -17.23 -67.41 11.33
CA TYR A 913 -16.88 -66.00 11.20
C TYR A 913 -18.11 -65.08 11.34
N ASN A 914 -18.11 -64.14 12.29
CA ASN A 914 -19.19 -63.16 12.55
C ASN A 914 -20.62 -63.74 12.72
N THR A 915 -20.74 -64.96 13.22
CA THR A 915 -22.02 -65.67 13.46
C THR A 915 -22.56 -65.44 14.88
N TYR A 916 -23.89 -65.44 15.07
CA TYR A 916 -24.50 -65.43 16.41
C TYR A 916 -25.68 -66.42 16.51
N PRO A 917 -25.75 -67.35 17.51
CA PRO A 917 -24.77 -67.67 18.56
C PRO A 917 -23.88 -68.91 18.30
N PHE A 918 -24.00 -69.60 17.16
CA PHE A 918 -23.23 -70.80 16.79
C PHE A 918 -22.80 -70.76 15.32
N ALA A 919 -21.88 -71.66 14.91
CA ALA A 919 -21.48 -71.81 13.52
C ALA A 919 -22.68 -72.03 12.59
N VAL A 920 -22.62 -71.41 11.41
CA VAL A 920 -23.60 -71.62 10.34
C VAL A 920 -23.06 -72.62 9.33
N THR A 921 -23.94 -73.40 8.73
CA THR A 921 -23.57 -74.47 7.79
C THR A 921 -24.17 -74.18 6.42
N TYR A 922 -23.33 -74.24 5.39
CA TYR A 922 -23.71 -74.17 3.98
C TYR A 922 -23.80 -75.59 3.43
N ARG A 923 -24.95 -75.92 2.85
CA ARG A 923 -25.22 -77.23 2.26
C ARG A 923 -25.87 -77.06 0.90
N GLY A 924 -25.19 -77.50 -0.14
CA GLY A 924 -25.62 -77.34 -1.52
C GLY A 924 -24.62 -77.91 -2.52
N LEU A 925 -24.96 -77.79 -3.80
CA LEU A 925 -23.99 -77.93 -4.88
C LEU A 925 -23.09 -76.68 -4.88
N ALA A 926 -21.84 -76.82 -5.29
CA ALA A 926 -20.85 -75.76 -5.21
C ALA A 926 -19.99 -75.71 -6.48
N GLY A 927 -19.82 -74.52 -7.05
CA GLY A 927 -19.01 -74.23 -8.24
C GLY A 927 -17.57 -73.85 -7.92
N GLU A 928 -16.95 -73.08 -8.81
CA GLU A 928 -15.57 -72.58 -8.67
C GLU A 928 -15.58 -71.04 -8.66
N ALA A 929 -15.90 -70.47 -7.50
CA ALA A 929 -15.94 -69.03 -7.35
C ALA A 929 -14.53 -68.43 -7.31
N GLN A 930 -14.37 -67.24 -7.85
CA GLN A 930 -13.10 -66.53 -7.86
C GLN A 930 -13.05 -65.48 -6.77
N VAL A 931 -11.89 -65.27 -6.15
CA VAL A 931 -11.72 -64.23 -5.12
C VAL A 931 -10.56 -63.33 -5.51
N VAL A 932 -10.86 -62.03 -5.59
CA VAL A 932 -9.98 -61.02 -6.15
C VAL A 932 -9.60 -59.98 -5.10
N SER A 933 -8.44 -59.36 -5.29
CA SER A 933 -7.88 -58.35 -4.39
C SER A 933 -7.41 -57.10 -5.12
N THR A 934 -7.42 -57.10 -6.45
CA THR A 934 -6.95 -55.98 -7.29
C THR A 934 -7.92 -55.75 -8.47
N PRO A 935 -7.90 -54.56 -9.10
CA PRO A 935 -8.69 -54.32 -10.31
C PRO A 935 -8.35 -55.26 -11.47
N GLY A 936 -7.06 -55.57 -11.69
CA GLY A 936 -6.64 -56.48 -12.76
C GLY A 936 -7.06 -57.92 -12.53
N GLU A 937 -7.03 -58.41 -11.28
CA GLU A 937 -7.59 -59.72 -10.93
C GLU A 937 -9.11 -59.76 -11.13
N PHE A 938 -9.80 -58.64 -10.87
CA PHE A 938 -11.24 -58.54 -11.10
C PHE A 938 -11.59 -58.48 -12.59
N ASP A 939 -10.83 -57.75 -13.40
CA ASP A 939 -10.95 -57.76 -14.87
C ASP A 939 -10.72 -59.18 -15.43
N ALA A 940 -9.62 -59.83 -15.03
CA ALA A 940 -9.33 -61.21 -15.42
C ALA A 940 -10.41 -62.19 -14.96
N ALA A 941 -11.00 -61.96 -13.77
CA ALA A 941 -12.10 -62.78 -13.28
C ALA A 941 -13.37 -62.62 -14.10
N LEU A 942 -13.66 -61.40 -14.56
CA LEU A 942 -14.75 -61.12 -15.49
C LEU A 942 -14.46 -61.69 -16.91
N GLU A 943 -13.20 -61.76 -17.34
CA GLU A 943 -12.76 -62.31 -18.64
C GLU A 943 -12.75 -63.85 -18.66
N SER A 944 -12.36 -64.50 -17.55
CA SER A 944 -12.23 -65.96 -17.42
C SER A 944 -13.55 -66.74 -17.51
N GLY A 945 -14.70 -66.05 -17.58
CA GLY A 945 -16.01 -66.65 -17.86
C GLY A 945 -16.23 -67.09 -19.32
N THR A 946 -15.23 -66.96 -20.20
CA THR A 946 -15.33 -67.22 -21.66
C THR A 946 -14.25 -68.21 -22.14
N VAL A 947 -14.61 -69.29 -22.85
CA VAL A 947 -13.72 -70.46 -23.09
C VAL A 947 -13.67 -70.84 -24.57
N GLU A 948 -12.60 -70.41 -25.28
CA GLU A 948 -11.93 -71.00 -26.49
C GLU A 948 -11.25 -69.90 -27.35
N ARG A 949 -10.08 -70.19 -27.96
CA ARG A 949 -9.31 -69.31 -28.86
C ARG A 949 -9.04 -70.05 -30.19
N VAL A 950 -9.34 -69.43 -31.32
CA VAL A 950 -9.14 -70.01 -32.67
C VAL A 950 -8.20 -69.10 -33.48
N LEU A 951 -7.15 -69.66 -34.10
CA LEU A 951 -6.24 -68.93 -35.00
C LEU A 951 -6.99 -68.43 -36.22
N ASN A 952 -6.70 -67.20 -36.64
CA ASN A 952 -7.17 -66.67 -37.91
C ASN A 952 -6.35 -67.27 -39.06
N ALA A 953 -7.05 -67.65 -40.15
CA ALA A 953 -6.41 -68.14 -41.36
C ALA A 953 -5.52 -67.05 -42.00
N VAL A 954 -4.44 -67.50 -42.63
CA VAL A 954 -3.46 -66.67 -43.36
C VAL A 954 -3.62 -66.85 -44.86
N SER A 955 -2.97 -66.00 -45.66
CA SER A 955 -3.32 -65.84 -47.07
C SER A 955 -2.09 -65.85 -47.99
N SER A 956 -2.31 -65.92 -49.30
CA SER A 956 -1.21 -65.85 -50.25
C SER A 956 -0.77 -64.41 -50.50
N ASP A 957 0.51 -64.15 -50.28
CA ASP A 957 1.08 -62.81 -50.32
C ASP A 957 2.20 -62.64 -51.36
N THR A 958 2.49 -61.38 -51.69
CA THR A 958 3.63 -61.01 -52.55
C THR A 958 4.47 -59.98 -51.84
N LEU A 959 5.69 -60.35 -51.45
CA LEU A 959 6.60 -59.52 -50.67
C LEU A 959 7.88 -59.26 -51.47
N HIS A 960 8.25 -57.99 -51.55
CA HIS A 960 9.49 -57.53 -52.18
C HIS A 960 10.33 -56.81 -51.13
N GLY A 961 11.53 -57.30 -50.81
CA GLY A 961 12.50 -56.67 -49.91
C GLY A 961 12.99 -55.36 -50.50
N GLY A 962 13.97 -55.40 -51.39
CA GLY A 962 14.43 -54.20 -52.10
C GLY A 962 15.94 -54.16 -52.18
N GLU A 963 16.54 -53.07 -51.72
CA GLU A 963 18.00 -53.05 -51.45
C GLU A 963 18.18 -53.16 -49.94
N GLY A 964 19.15 -53.92 -49.45
CA GLY A 964 19.33 -54.18 -48.02
C GLY A 964 19.39 -55.67 -47.73
N ASN A 965 19.79 -56.03 -46.51
CA ASN A 965 19.73 -57.42 -46.03
C ASN A 965 18.38 -57.65 -45.36
N ASP A 966 17.44 -58.21 -46.10
CA ASP A 966 16.04 -58.25 -45.73
C ASP A 966 15.66 -59.56 -45.03
N ILE A 967 14.64 -59.50 -44.18
CA ILE A 967 14.01 -60.68 -43.57
C ILE A 967 12.54 -60.70 -43.92
N ILE A 968 12.14 -61.74 -44.64
CA ILE A 968 10.82 -61.83 -45.24
C ILE A 968 10.13 -63.11 -44.74
N PHE A 969 9.00 -62.94 -44.05
CA PHE A 969 8.07 -64.00 -43.67
C PHE A 969 6.86 -63.92 -44.61
N GLY A 970 6.60 -64.99 -45.36
CA GLY A 970 5.44 -65.09 -46.27
C GLY A 970 4.12 -65.13 -45.52
N ASP A 971 4.07 -65.93 -44.46
CA ASP A 971 2.94 -66.02 -43.54
C ASP A 971 3.15 -65.12 -42.28
N SER A 972 2.51 -65.51 -41.18
CA SER A 972 2.69 -64.95 -39.82
C SER A 972 3.99 -65.42 -39.14
N ILE A 973 4.31 -64.76 -38.02
CA ILE A 973 5.39 -65.13 -37.09
C ILE A 973 4.87 -65.79 -35.81
N ASN A 974 5.72 -66.57 -35.13
CA ASN A 974 5.45 -67.15 -33.81
C ASN A 974 6.08 -66.33 -32.68
N THR A 975 5.23 -65.82 -31.80
CA THR A 975 5.63 -64.98 -30.66
C THR A 975 5.31 -65.62 -29.31
N ASP A 976 4.91 -66.88 -29.27
CA ASP A 976 4.33 -67.54 -28.09
C ASP A 976 5.34 -67.68 -26.94
N HIS A 977 6.63 -67.58 -27.26
CA HIS A 977 7.75 -67.60 -26.32
C HIS A 977 7.99 -66.24 -25.61
N LEU A 978 7.35 -65.17 -26.07
CA LEU A 978 7.52 -63.84 -25.49
C LEU A 978 6.87 -63.78 -24.10
N SER A 979 7.38 -62.90 -23.25
CA SER A 979 6.79 -62.67 -21.94
C SER A 979 6.95 -61.21 -21.55
N TRP A 980 5.86 -60.55 -21.21
CA TRP A 980 5.86 -59.15 -20.81
C TRP A 980 4.86 -58.90 -19.69
N THR A 981 5.00 -57.76 -19.03
CA THR A 981 4.05 -57.28 -18.03
C THR A 981 3.43 -55.99 -18.53
N ASN A 982 2.11 -55.96 -18.69
CA ASN A 982 1.40 -54.72 -19.02
C ASN A 982 1.49 -53.78 -17.80
N GLY A 983 2.24 -52.68 -17.95
CA GLY A 983 2.55 -51.75 -16.86
C GLY A 983 1.36 -50.98 -16.31
N ILE A 984 0.25 -50.89 -17.07
CA ILE A 984 -0.98 -50.22 -16.63
C ILE A 984 -1.85 -51.15 -15.77
N ALA A 985 -1.80 -52.46 -16.02
CA ALA A 985 -2.70 -53.44 -15.39
C ALA A 985 -2.00 -54.48 -14.50
N SER A 986 -0.65 -54.53 -14.47
CA SER A 986 0.16 -55.59 -13.82
C SER A 986 -0.21 -57.01 -14.28
N ILE A 987 -0.80 -57.12 -15.47
CA ILE A 987 -1.14 -58.40 -16.10
C ILE A 987 0.16 -58.97 -16.68
N GLN A 988 0.51 -60.17 -16.23
CA GLN A 988 1.64 -60.91 -16.79
C GLN A 988 1.15 -61.77 -17.96
N HIS A 989 1.69 -61.50 -19.14
CA HIS A 989 1.63 -62.41 -20.27
C HIS A 989 2.86 -63.29 -20.18
N THR A 990 2.64 -64.55 -19.81
CA THR A 990 3.70 -65.56 -19.77
C THR A 990 3.74 -66.32 -21.08
N GLU A 991 4.87 -66.95 -21.38
CA GLU A 991 4.98 -67.95 -22.45
C GLU A 991 3.76 -68.90 -22.43
N GLY A 992 3.11 -69.10 -23.58
CA GLY A 992 1.90 -69.93 -23.69
C GLY A 992 0.56 -69.18 -23.47
N SER A 993 0.56 -67.96 -22.91
CA SER A 993 -0.68 -67.28 -22.49
C SER A 993 -1.36 -66.45 -23.59
N HIS A 994 -0.70 -66.33 -24.74
CA HIS A 994 -1.07 -65.46 -25.85
C HIS A 994 -0.83 -66.14 -27.20
N ASP A 995 -0.89 -67.47 -27.19
CA ASP A 995 -0.58 -68.31 -28.35
C ASP A 995 -1.41 -67.89 -29.56
N GLY A 996 -0.71 -67.69 -30.69
CA GLY A 996 -1.34 -67.34 -31.96
C GLY A 996 -1.59 -65.86 -32.20
N MET A 997 -1.12 -64.98 -31.31
CA MET A 997 -1.24 -63.52 -31.47
C MET A 997 -0.22 -62.94 -32.47
N GLY A 998 0.69 -63.75 -32.99
CA GLY A 998 1.61 -63.41 -34.07
C GLY A 998 2.30 -62.05 -33.92
N ALA A 999 2.36 -61.29 -35.01
CA ALA A 999 3.02 -59.99 -35.05
C ALA A 999 2.41 -58.97 -34.07
N ARG A 1000 1.15 -59.12 -33.68
CA ARG A 1000 0.53 -58.26 -32.66
C ARG A 1000 1.17 -58.46 -31.28
N ALA A 1001 1.48 -59.69 -30.89
CA ALA A 1001 2.18 -59.94 -29.62
C ALA A 1001 3.61 -59.38 -29.63
N LEU A 1002 4.28 -59.39 -30.79
CA LEU A 1002 5.58 -58.72 -30.93
C LEU A 1002 5.49 -57.21 -30.66
N THR A 1003 4.51 -56.53 -31.27
CA THR A 1003 4.33 -55.08 -31.05
C THR A 1003 3.98 -54.74 -29.61
N GLU A 1004 3.15 -55.55 -28.94
CA GLU A 1004 2.82 -55.35 -27.52
C GLU A 1004 4.00 -55.68 -26.60
N TYR A 1005 4.79 -56.71 -26.92
CA TYR A 1005 6.02 -57.02 -26.19
C TYR A 1005 6.94 -55.81 -26.16
N ILE A 1006 7.34 -55.28 -27.32
CA ILE A 1006 8.24 -54.11 -27.44
C ILE A 1006 7.65 -52.89 -26.73
N LYS A 1007 6.36 -52.63 -26.93
CA LYS A 1007 5.64 -51.54 -26.26
C LYS A 1007 5.83 -51.54 -24.75
N TRP A 1008 5.74 -52.70 -24.11
CA TRP A 1008 5.80 -52.81 -22.66
C TRP A 1008 7.20 -53.06 -22.11
N THR A 1009 8.08 -53.74 -22.84
CA THR A 1009 9.43 -54.06 -22.37
C THR A 1009 10.42 -52.94 -22.65
N GLU A 1010 10.24 -52.20 -23.75
CA GLU A 1010 11.18 -51.18 -24.22
C GLU A 1010 10.58 -49.78 -24.15
N ASN A 1011 9.31 -49.61 -24.52
CA ASN A 1011 8.71 -48.28 -24.71
C ASN A 1011 7.86 -47.77 -23.54
N SER A 1012 7.89 -48.47 -22.40
CA SER A 1012 7.14 -48.07 -21.19
C SER A 1012 5.65 -47.80 -21.44
N GLY A 1013 5.04 -48.49 -22.40
CA GLY A 1013 3.63 -48.37 -22.79
C GLY A 1013 3.35 -47.53 -24.04
N SER A 1014 4.36 -47.01 -24.74
CA SER A 1014 4.19 -46.35 -26.06
C SER A 1014 4.31 -47.35 -27.20
N ASP A 1015 3.60 -47.13 -28.31
CA ASP A 1015 3.58 -48.08 -29.44
C ASP A 1015 5.00 -48.33 -30.00
N ALA A 1016 5.24 -49.56 -30.48
CA ALA A 1016 6.50 -49.97 -31.07
C ALA A 1016 6.75 -49.20 -32.38
N THR A 1017 7.98 -48.74 -32.61
CA THR A 1017 8.35 -48.14 -33.91
C THR A 1017 8.64 -49.24 -34.93
N GLU A 1018 8.56 -48.90 -36.22
CA GLU A 1018 8.94 -49.81 -37.31
C GLU A 1018 10.40 -50.29 -37.15
N GLN A 1019 11.31 -49.42 -36.72
CA GLN A 1019 12.70 -49.78 -36.45
C GLN A 1019 12.83 -50.83 -35.34
N GLN A 1020 12.12 -50.68 -34.22
CA GLN A 1020 12.21 -51.66 -33.12
C GLN A 1020 11.64 -53.02 -33.51
N ILE A 1021 10.59 -53.04 -34.31
CA ILE A 1021 10.04 -54.28 -34.87
C ILE A 1021 11.09 -54.93 -35.77
N GLY A 1022 11.71 -54.16 -36.66
CA GLY A 1022 12.73 -54.65 -37.59
C GLY A 1022 13.97 -55.19 -36.88
N ASP A 1023 14.48 -54.45 -35.90
CA ASP A 1023 15.61 -54.86 -35.07
C ASP A 1023 15.30 -56.15 -34.30
N TYR A 1024 14.11 -56.23 -33.68
CA TYR A 1024 13.72 -57.43 -32.95
C TYR A 1024 13.63 -58.66 -33.87
N VAL A 1025 13.00 -58.50 -35.03
CA VAL A 1025 12.89 -59.55 -36.04
C VAL A 1025 14.30 -59.98 -36.47
N ARG A 1026 15.19 -59.04 -36.78
CA ARG A 1026 16.57 -59.32 -37.19
C ARG A 1026 17.38 -60.08 -36.17
N GLU A 1027 17.25 -59.72 -34.90
CA GLU A 1027 17.96 -60.38 -33.80
C GLU A 1027 17.35 -61.74 -33.42
N ASN A 1028 16.07 -61.98 -33.72
CA ASN A 1028 15.33 -63.13 -33.20
C ASN A 1028 14.59 -63.98 -34.25
N TRP A 1029 14.80 -63.75 -35.55
CA TRP A 1029 14.02 -64.37 -36.64
C TRP A 1029 13.87 -65.89 -36.51
N VAL A 1030 14.90 -66.60 -36.04
CA VAL A 1030 14.85 -68.06 -35.83
C VAL A 1030 13.77 -68.48 -34.83
N LYS A 1031 13.57 -67.70 -33.76
CA LYS A 1031 12.53 -67.96 -32.75
C LYS A 1031 11.13 -67.51 -33.20
N LEU A 1032 11.07 -66.73 -34.27
CA LEU A 1032 9.84 -66.19 -34.85
C LEU A 1032 9.27 -67.08 -35.96
N LEU A 1033 9.96 -68.16 -36.34
CA LEU A 1033 9.48 -69.09 -37.35
C LEU A 1033 8.17 -69.73 -36.90
N ASP A 1034 7.13 -69.53 -37.70
CA ASP A 1034 5.79 -70.03 -37.42
C ASP A 1034 5.61 -71.47 -37.92
N ASN A 1035 5.12 -72.33 -37.04
CA ASN A 1035 4.96 -73.76 -37.28
C ASN A 1035 3.51 -74.15 -37.63
N ARG A 1036 2.67 -73.17 -37.98
CA ARG A 1036 1.31 -73.42 -38.48
C ARG A 1036 1.31 -74.27 -39.75
N ILE A 1037 0.16 -74.89 -40.01
CA ILE A 1037 -0.04 -75.83 -41.13
C ILE A 1037 -0.94 -75.27 -42.24
N ASP A 1038 -1.54 -74.10 -42.01
CA ASP A 1038 -2.59 -73.49 -42.83
C ASP A 1038 -2.10 -72.21 -43.55
N GLY A 1039 -0.84 -72.21 -43.98
CA GLY A 1039 -0.18 -71.10 -44.68
C GLY A 1039 -0.63 -70.82 -46.11
N GLY A 1040 -0.17 -69.68 -46.61
CA GLY A 1040 -0.40 -69.08 -47.91
C GLY A 1040 0.21 -69.83 -49.09
N ASN A 1041 0.51 -69.12 -50.17
CA ASN A 1041 1.32 -69.63 -51.29
C ASN A 1041 2.03 -68.39 -51.79
N ASP A 1042 3.18 -68.12 -51.19
CA ASP A 1042 3.71 -66.77 -51.16
C ASP A 1042 4.74 -66.55 -52.24
N THR A 1043 4.84 -65.31 -52.69
CA THR A 1043 5.89 -64.88 -53.63
C THR A 1043 6.81 -63.93 -52.91
N LEU A 1044 7.99 -64.41 -52.53
CA LEU A 1044 9.00 -63.63 -51.81
C LEU A 1044 10.15 -63.28 -52.77
N VAL A 1045 10.52 -62.01 -52.80
CA VAL A 1045 11.65 -61.48 -53.58
C VAL A 1045 12.53 -60.69 -52.63
N GLY A 1046 13.75 -61.16 -52.38
CA GLY A 1046 14.75 -60.50 -51.53
C GLY A 1046 15.22 -59.18 -52.15
N GLY A 1047 16.07 -59.27 -53.17
CA GLY A 1047 16.47 -58.11 -53.98
C GLY A 1047 17.98 -57.97 -54.04
N SER A 1048 18.56 -56.97 -53.39
CA SER A 1048 20.02 -56.77 -53.34
C SER A 1048 20.49 -56.75 -51.90
N GLY A 1049 21.32 -57.70 -51.49
CA GLY A 1049 21.80 -57.88 -50.13
C GLY A 1049 21.76 -59.36 -49.74
N ASP A 1050 22.21 -59.69 -48.53
CA ASP A 1050 22.16 -61.05 -48.00
C ASP A 1050 20.82 -61.27 -47.29
N ASP A 1051 19.85 -61.88 -47.98
CA ASP A 1051 18.45 -61.93 -47.54
C ASP A 1051 18.07 -63.25 -46.83
N ILE A 1052 17.03 -63.20 -45.98
CA ILE A 1052 16.42 -64.35 -45.31
C ILE A 1052 14.95 -64.45 -45.71
N LEU A 1053 14.60 -65.51 -46.44
CA LEU A 1053 13.25 -65.74 -46.96
C LEU A 1053 12.65 -66.98 -46.32
N PHE A 1054 11.57 -66.81 -45.56
CA PHE A 1054 10.77 -67.88 -44.98
C PHE A 1054 9.35 -67.84 -45.54
N GLY A 1055 9.02 -68.75 -46.46
CA GLY A 1055 7.68 -68.84 -47.05
C GLY A 1055 6.63 -69.22 -46.01
N GLY A 1056 6.87 -70.31 -45.27
CA GLY A 1056 5.95 -70.80 -44.26
C GLY A 1056 5.35 -72.13 -44.71
N ALA A 1057 4.06 -72.31 -44.51
CA ALA A 1057 3.35 -73.49 -45.00
C ALA A 1057 2.67 -73.14 -46.34
N GLY A 1058 2.57 -74.10 -47.26
CA GLY A 1058 2.03 -73.82 -48.60
C GLY A 1058 3.05 -74.05 -49.70
N ASN A 1059 2.76 -73.61 -50.92
CA ASN A 1059 3.67 -73.77 -52.06
C ASN A 1059 4.23 -72.41 -52.45
N ASP A 1060 5.46 -72.13 -52.00
CA ASP A 1060 6.03 -70.80 -52.06
C ASP A 1060 6.99 -70.64 -53.23
N THR A 1061 7.08 -69.41 -53.73
CA THR A 1061 8.01 -68.99 -54.77
C THR A 1061 8.98 -67.97 -54.19
N LEU A 1062 10.25 -68.35 -54.08
CA LEU A 1062 11.29 -67.58 -53.43
C LEU A 1062 12.35 -67.14 -54.46
N THR A 1063 12.72 -65.87 -54.43
CA THR A 1063 13.75 -65.28 -55.30
C THR A 1063 14.71 -64.50 -54.41
N GLY A 1064 15.98 -64.90 -54.36
CA GLY A 1064 16.98 -64.28 -53.48
C GLY A 1064 17.45 -62.94 -54.04
N GLY A 1065 17.98 -62.95 -55.27
CA GLY A 1065 18.52 -61.78 -55.93
C GLY A 1065 20.04 -61.71 -55.87
N GLU A 1066 20.59 -60.51 -55.66
CA GLU A 1066 22.04 -60.29 -55.55
C GLU A 1066 22.50 -60.42 -54.10
N GLY A 1067 23.26 -61.45 -53.74
CA GLY A 1067 23.84 -61.57 -52.40
C GLY A 1067 24.00 -63.02 -51.97
N ALA A 1068 24.24 -63.26 -50.68
CA ALA A 1068 24.31 -64.60 -50.10
C ALA A 1068 23.03 -64.92 -49.31
N ASP A 1069 22.07 -65.53 -50.00
CA ASP A 1069 20.70 -65.63 -49.50
C ASP A 1069 20.41 -66.92 -48.73
N LYS A 1070 19.46 -66.85 -47.81
CA LYS A 1070 18.97 -67.96 -47.00
C LYS A 1070 17.49 -68.22 -47.23
N PHE A 1071 17.19 -69.39 -47.79
CA PHE A 1071 15.83 -69.89 -47.98
C PHE A 1071 15.50 -70.86 -46.83
N VAL A 1072 14.59 -70.45 -45.95
CA VAL A 1072 14.32 -71.12 -44.66
C VAL A 1072 13.08 -72.02 -44.75
N PHE A 1073 13.16 -73.22 -44.19
CA PHE A 1073 12.07 -74.20 -44.15
C PHE A 1073 11.98 -74.91 -42.79
N LEU A 1074 10.76 -75.31 -42.40
CA LEU A 1074 10.49 -76.13 -41.20
C LEU A 1074 10.05 -77.55 -41.60
N ALA A 1075 11.03 -78.41 -41.87
CA ALA A 1075 10.79 -79.74 -42.44
C ALA A 1075 9.83 -80.61 -41.59
N ASN A 1076 9.89 -80.52 -40.26
CA ASN A 1076 9.09 -81.32 -39.33
C ASN A 1076 7.79 -80.63 -38.89
N SER A 1077 7.47 -79.46 -39.42
CA SER A 1077 6.37 -78.64 -38.88
C SER A 1077 5.36 -78.19 -39.93
N ASN A 1078 5.79 -78.02 -41.19
CA ASN A 1078 4.92 -77.60 -42.30
C ASN A 1078 5.12 -78.46 -43.56
N SER A 1079 4.18 -78.36 -44.50
CA SER A 1079 4.20 -79.06 -45.79
C SER A 1079 4.12 -78.07 -46.94
N GLY A 1080 4.92 -78.30 -47.99
CA GLY A 1080 5.00 -77.42 -49.15
C GLY A 1080 5.70 -77.99 -50.38
N HIS A 1081 5.41 -77.39 -51.55
CA HIS A 1081 6.07 -77.67 -52.82
C HIS A 1081 6.69 -76.38 -53.37
N ASP A 1082 7.85 -76.04 -52.82
CA ASP A 1082 8.45 -74.72 -52.99
C ASP A 1082 9.39 -74.64 -54.19
N VAL A 1083 9.56 -73.42 -54.69
CA VAL A 1083 10.41 -73.10 -55.84
C VAL A 1083 11.34 -71.96 -55.48
N ILE A 1084 12.65 -72.20 -55.59
CA ILE A 1084 13.68 -71.15 -55.54
C ILE A 1084 14.04 -70.81 -56.98
N THR A 1085 13.89 -69.54 -57.39
CA THR A 1085 13.89 -69.16 -58.81
C THR A 1085 15.28 -68.80 -59.36
N ASP A 1086 16.25 -68.49 -58.51
CA ASP A 1086 17.56 -67.94 -58.90
C ASP A 1086 18.74 -68.46 -58.05
N PHE A 1087 18.61 -69.63 -57.44
CA PHE A 1087 19.60 -70.21 -56.52
C PHE A 1087 21.04 -70.24 -57.10
N GLU A 1088 21.96 -69.51 -56.46
CA GLU A 1088 23.37 -69.44 -56.80
C GLU A 1088 24.22 -70.44 -55.98
N ALA A 1089 24.73 -71.47 -56.67
CA ALA A 1089 25.48 -72.56 -56.06
C ALA A 1089 26.75 -72.09 -55.33
N GLY A 1090 26.79 -72.26 -54.01
CA GLY A 1090 27.96 -71.98 -53.18
C GLY A 1090 27.99 -70.57 -52.57
N VAL A 1091 26.99 -69.76 -52.94
CA VAL A 1091 26.69 -68.45 -52.33
C VAL A 1091 25.45 -68.61 -51.45
N ASP A 1092 24.35 -69.11 -52.04
CA ASP A 1092 23.08 -69.29 -51.34
C ASP A 1092 23.00 -70.56 -50.50
N LYS A 1093 22.08 -70.54 -49.53
CA LYS A 1093 21.79 -71.64 -48.62
C LYS A 1093 20.30 -71.93 -48.48
N VAL A 1094 19.98 -73.22 -48.44
CA VAL A 1094 18.71 -73.72 -47.91
C VAL A 1094 18.90 -74.06 -46.45
N VAL A 1095 18.08 -73.49 -45.58
CA VAL A 1095 18.16 -73.63 -44.13
C VAL A 1095 16.99 -74.47 -43.63
N PHE A 1096 17.27 -75.65 -43.08
CA PHE A 1096 16.28 -76.40 -42.31
C PHE A 1096 16.38 -76.02 -40.84
N ALA A 1097 15.47 -75.16 -40.37
CA ALA A 1097 15.60 -74.56 -39.06
C ALA A 1097 15.24 -75.49 -37.90
N ASP A 1098 14.36 -76.48 -38.13
CA ASP A 1098 13.89 -77.44 -37.12
C ASP A 1098 14.59 -78.81 -37.17
N LEU A 1099 15.73 -78.88 -37.87
CA LEU A 1099 16.59 -80.07 -37.96
C LEU A 1099 17.97 -79.79 -37.40
N ILE A 1100 18.52 -80.75 -36.66
CA ILE A 1100 19.92 -80.74 -36.19
C ILE A 1100 20.85 -81.38 -37.24
N SER A 1101 20.28 -82.16 -38.17
CA SER A 1101 21.01 -82.73 -39.30
C SER A 1101 20.08 -83.04 -40.47
N PRO A 1102 20.51 -82.84 -41.73
CA PRO A 1102 19.73 -83.23 -42.90
C PRO A 1102 19.45 -84.73 -42.99
N ARG A 1103 20.14 -85.55 -42.20
CA ARG A 1103 19.88 -87.01 -42.08
C ARG A 1103 18.53 -87.33 -41.45
N GLN A 1104 17.86 -86.36 -40.83
CA GLN A 1104 16.52 -86.50 -40.27
C GLN A 1104 15.43 -86.44 -41.34
N LEU A 1105 15.77 -86.06 -42.57
CA LEU A 1105 14.86 -86.09 -43.71
C LEU A 1105 14.58 -87.55 -44.10
N GLU A 1106 13.36 -88.02 -43.85
CA GLU A 1106 12.91 -89.34 -44.27
C GLU A 1106 12.56 -89.32 -45.76
N ASN A 1107 12.81 -90.42 -46.46
CA ASN A 1107 12.54 -90.55 -47.90
C ASN A 1107 13.12 -89.42 -48.75
N ALA A 1108 14.24 -88.81 -48.32
CA ALA A 1108 14.91 -87.75 -49.07
C ALA A 1108 15.40 -88.29 -50.43
N VAL A 1109 14.96 -87.65 -51.52
CA VAL A 1109 15.31 -88.00 -52.89
C VAL A 1109 15.73 -86.73 -53.63
N TRP A 1110 16.90 -86.79 -54.28
CA TRP A 1110 17.35 -85.79 -55.24
C TRP A 1110 17.04 -86.26 -56.66
N ASP A 1111 16.22 -85.49 -57.38
CA ASP A 1111 16.01 -85.64 -58.81
C ASP A 1111 16.89 -84.64 -59.58
N ASP A 1112 18.07 -85.11 -60.01
CA ASP A 1112 19.05 -84.30 -60.76
C ASP A 1112 18.52 -83.77 -62.10
N ALA A 1113 17.49 -84.42 -62.69
CA ALA A 1113 16.94 -83.99 -63.98
C ALA A 1113 15.99 -82.80 -63.85
N ASN A 1114 15.30 -82.70 -62.70
CA ASN A 1114 14.34 -81.63 -62.41
C ASN A 1114 14.85 -80.66 -61.33
N HIS A 1115 16.02 -80.92 -60.74
CA HIS A 1115 16.61 -80.20 -59.63
C HIS A 1115 15.67 -80.11 -58.41
N VAL A 1116 15.00 -81.21 -58.09
CA VAL A 1116 14.02 -81.28 -56.99
C VAL A 1116 14.55 -82.14 -55.85
N LEU A 1117 14.54 -81.58 -54.64
CA LEU A 1117 14.74 -82.31 -53.39
C LEU A 1117 13.36 -82.61 -52.78
N SER A 1118 12.91 -83.87 -52.80
CA SER A 1118 11.68 -84.30 -52.12
C SER A 1118 12.01 -85.03 -50.82
N PHE A 1119 11.27 -84.78 -49.76
CA PHE A 1119 11.50 -85.38 -48.45
C PHE A 1119 10.23 -85.43 -47.58
N THR A 1120 10.28 -86.25 -46.54
CA THR A 1120 9.29 -86.32 -45.48
C THR A 1120 9.94 -85.87 -44.18
N GLY A 1121 9.38 -84.85 -43.53
CA GLY A 1121 9.71 -84.54 -42.14
C GLY A 1121 8.75 -85.23 -41.17
N VAL A 1122 9.21 -85.42 -39.93
CA VAL A 1122 8.49 -86.15 -38.89
C VAL A 1122 8.59 -85.39 -37.58
N ALA A 1123 7.46 -84.88 -37.09
CA ALA A 1123 7.36 -84.23 -35.80
C ALA A 1123 7.61 -85.20 -34.64
N LYS A 1124 7.85 -84.65 -33.44
CA LYS A 1124 8.12 -85.42 -32.21
C LYS A 1124 6.97 -86.36 -31.82
N ASP A 1125 5.75 -86.07 -32.24
CA ASP A 1125 4.55 -86.87 -31.99
C ASP A 1125 4.28 -87.93 -33.09
N GLY A 1126 5.10 -87.95 -34.14
CA GLY A 1126 4.98 -88.86 -35.28
C GLY A 1126 4.12 -88.34 -36.42
N GLN A 1127 3.62 -87.08 -36.37
CA GLN A 1127 2.98 -86.45 -37.52
C GLN A 1127 4.00 -86.27 -38.66
N THR A 1128 3.59 -86.60 -39.88
CA THR A 1128 4.46 -86.55 -41.07
C THR A 1128 4.08 -85.41 -41.99
N TYR A 1129 5.08 -84.73 -42.54
CA TYR A 1129 4.95 -83.59 -43.44
C TYR A 1129 5.65 -83.89 -44.76
N GLN A 1130 4.95 -83.68 -45.88
CA GLN A 1130 5.47 -83.98 -47.21
C GLN A 1130 5.94 -82.69 -47.86
N ASN A 1131 7.20 -82.68 -48.30
CA ASN A 1131 7.86 -81.48 -48.76
C ASN A 1131 8.66 -81.72 -50.04
N SER A 1132 8.75 -80.70 -50.89
CA SER A 1132 9.74 -80.68 -51.97
C SER A 1132 10.22 -79.28 -52.28
N ILE A 1133 11.51 -79.13 -52.57
CA ILE A 1133 12.10 -77.85 -53.00
C ILE A 1133 12.67 -78.02 -54.41
N THR A 1134 12.23 -77.15 -55.32
CA THR A 1134 12.75 -77.07 -56.70
C THR A 1134 13.78 -75.94 -56.78
N PHE A 1135 14.99 -76.26 -57.25
CA PHE A 1135 16.08 -75.31 -57.40
C PHE A 1135 16.26 -74.91 -58.86
N GLN A 1136 15.91 -73.66 -59.20
CA GLN A 1136 16.25 -73.07 -60.50
C GLN A 1136 17.60 -72.36 -60.36
N GLY A 1137 18.57 -72.67 -61.24
CA GLY A 1137 19.93 -72.11 -61.18
C GLY A 1137 21.03 -73.15 -60.96
N LEU A 1138 20.70 -74.35 -60.48
CA LEU A 1138 21.65 -75.46 -60.33
C LEU A 1138 22.00 -76.13 -61.67
N SER A 1139 23.24 -76.60 -61.78
CA SER A 1139 23.71 -77.40 -62.91
C SER A 1139 23.52 -78.90 -62.64
N ALA A 1140 23.25 -79.68 -63.70
CA ALA A 1140 23.15 -81.15 -63.60
C ALA A 1140 24.49 -81.80 -63.19
N GLY A 1141 24.41 -82.86 -62.39
CA GLY A 1141 25.55 -83.64 -61.91
C GLY A 1141 25.71 -83.67 -60.38
N GLU A 1142 24.75 -83.11 -59.64
CA GLU A 1142 24.72 -83.16 -58.18
C GLU A 1142 24.13 -84.49 -57.71
N THR A 1143 24.51 -84.91 -56.49
CA THR A 1143 23.90 -86.07 -55.81
C THR A 1143 23.20 -85.59 -54.55
N LEU A 1144 22.27 -86.38 -54.00
CA LEU A 1144 21.64 -86.05 -52.72
C LEU A 1144 22.67 -85.70 -51.64
N GLU A 1145 23.76 -86.46 -51.52
CA GLU A 1145 24.81 -86.19 -50.53
C GLU A 1145 25.53 -84.86 -50.79
N SER A 1146 25.78 -84.52 -52.06
CA SER A 1146 26.42 -83.26 -52.45
C SER A 1146 25.50 -82.06 -52.24
N VAL A 1147 24.20 -82.18 -52.55
CA VAL A 1147 23.20 -81.12 -52.29
C VAL A 1147 23.09 -80.85 -50.79
N LEU A 1148 22.92 -81.89 -49.99
CA LEU A 1148 22.80 -81.76 -48.52
C LEU A 1148 24.10 -81.25 -47.86
N GLN A 1149 25.26 -81.44 -48.48
CA GLN A 1149 26.54 -80.99 -47.94
C GLN A 1149 26.89 -79.56 -48.34
N ASN A 1150 26.63 -79.19 -49.59
CA ASN A 1150 27.13 -77.94 -50.16
C ASN A 1150 26.12 -76.81 -50.11
N HIS A 1151 24.82 -77.12 -50.13
CA HIS A 1151 23.75 -76.13 -50.28
C HIS A 1151 22.84 -76.03 -49.06
N VAL A 1152 22.87 -77.03 -48.17
CA VAL A 1152 21.98 -77.08 -47.00
C VAL A 1152 22.72 -76.70 -45.72
N GLU A 1153 22.05 -75.90 -44.89
CA GLU A 1153 22.39 -75.55 -43.51
C GLU A 1153 21.28 -76.06 -42.57
N THR A 1154 21.65 -76.38 -41.33
CA THR A 1154 20.73 -76.83 -40.28
C THR A 1154 20.98 -76.05 -38.99
N LEU A 1155 19.91 -75.58 -38.33
CA LEU A 1155 20.01 -74.77 -37.11
C LEU A 1155 19.75 -75.59 -35.83
N GLY A 1156 18.71 -76.43 -35.84
CA GLY A 1156 18.52 -77.57 -34.92
C GLY A 1156 17.96 -77.30 -33.55
#